data_AF-A0A9E3W8E3-F1
#
_entry.id   AF-A0A9E3W8E3-F1
#
_cell.length_a   1.000
_cell.length_b   1.000
_cell.length_c   1.000
_cell.angle_alpha   90.00
_cell.angle_beta   90.00
_cell.angle_gamma   90.00
#
_symmetry.space_group_name_H-M   'P 1'
#
loop_
_entity.id
_entity.type
_entity.pdbx_description
1 polymer ?
#
loop_
_entity_poly.entity_id
_entity_poly.type
_entity_poly.pdbx_seq_one_letter_code
_entity_poly.pdbx_strand_id
1 'polypeptide(L)'
;MLAAGLAALVFRLGNPYAFTGPGFFGLTPNGRWLADIRQAQYLVSGQAEMPPNWQWVGRTPYLFALNNMVLWGMGLAFGLTGLVGWVWSGWRLLRGRSGALRNVLPFVWFLVYFGWLGRNWVATMRYFLPLYPVLALLAAWVLWEVLRRTQRRPFRRILAGGLNVGVVGFTLLWAGMFTNIYRHQLTRVQASEWFWEQASGDFSMRIEGASPETPLINIPIANGIGSSNDILSQSSTHYQGQVFEFPFIAPASGTVTTVHAPHLGDLSDDPEPETGRVALSAGDTNVVLAETTLTTNLSRDNHSLGDAYDITLNEAVPVTKGERYTFRFEVIEGGPVVSGGSVVSHEGGWDDPIPYTVCTLPQGVTLADDPPPGLLDANHCNGHTAWASLIVGYDMGLAIEDEPAKRELLLKALNDSDYLTISSNRFYDSESRIPARWPMTNAYYRKLFAGELGYELAAVFQETFELGPLRVSDQYLPTYSSPAWLNEFEAEEAFHVYDHPVVFVFRKSADYDAQAVEDFFNAIPLNRSGAVGTETVENCPSIFAQLGGGGCDTALIDTFTLSALQASDAPTRLMLTPEREAIQQTNGSWFERFDRGSVINTQPVVTVAAWWLAIMAFGWIAWPLVFTLFPGLADRGFAVAKLAGLVVVAWATWMAASAQIALWSQGGILLAMGLLVLISLGAAVRNRAAFSQYIRTYWRRLAVIELITLLAFLGFLAVRLTNPDLWHPSFGGEKPMDFAYFNGVLRSTIFPAIDPWYAGGYLNYYYYGYVIVGVPVLLLKLVPSIAYNLILPTLFALTGIGAFAVAFNVVH
;
A
#
# COMPACT_ATOMS: atom_id res chain seq x y z
N MET A 1 -10.22 16.54 -38.46
CA MET A 1 -11.22 17.53 -38.01
C MET A 1 -12.38 16.89 -37.28
N LEU A 2 -13.16 15.98 -37.88
CA LEU A 2 -14.32 15.36 -37.21
C LEU A 2 -13.97 14.62 -35.90
N ALA A 3 -12.89 13.84 -35.91
CA ALA A 3 -12.40 13.16 -34.69
C ALA A 3 -11.94 14.14 -33.60
N ALA A 4 -11.33 15.27 -33.98
CA ALA A 4 -10.90 16.30 -33.03
C ALA A 4 -12.10 17.05 -32.43
N GLY A 5 -13.11 17.36 -33.24
CA GLY A 5 -14.37 17.93 -32.76
C GLY A 5 -15.11 16.96 -31.84
N LEU A 6 -15.12 15.66 -32.17
CA LEU A 6 -15.71 14.63 -31.31
C LEU A 6 -14.93 14.50 -29.99
N ALA A 7 -13.59 14.50 -30.03
CA ALA A 7 -12.76 14.46 -28.83
C ALA A 7 -12.98 15.69 -27.93
N ALA A 8 -13.07 16.89 -28.52
CA ALA A 8 -13.38 18.11 -27.79
C ALA A 8 -14.79 18.05 -27.16
N LEU A 9 -15.77 17.54 -27.90
CA LEU A 9 -17.13 17.33 -27.38
C LEU A 9 -17.15 16.31 -26.23
N VAL A 10 -16.46 15.18 -26.39
CA VAL A 10 -16.34 14.14 -25.35
C VAL A 10 -15.63 14.71 -24.12
N PHE A 11 -14.54 15.46 -24.28
CA PHE A 11 -13.84 16.11 -23.18
C PHE A 11 -14.74 17.14 -22.48
N ARG A 12 -15.50 17.95 -23.25
CA ARG A 12 -16.45 18.91 -22.70
C ARG A 12 -17.57 18.26 -21.88
N LEU A 13 -18.09 17.13 -22.36
CA LEU A 13 -19.17 16.39 -21.71
C LEU A 13 -18.66 15.52 -20.53
N GLY A 14 -17.45 14.98 -20.64
CA GLY A 14 -16.86 14.08 -19.67
C GLY A 14 -16.07 14.78 -18.55
N ASN A 15 -15.55 15.98 -18.80
CA ASN A 15 -14.85 16.78 -17.81
C ASN A 15 -15.37 18.23 -17.77
N PRO A 16 -16.62 18.44 -17.30
CA PRO A 16 -17.22 19.77 -17.27
C PRO A 16 -16.48 20.76 -16.36
N TYR A 17 -15.74 20.28 -15.34
CA TYR A 17 -14.98 21.11 -14.40
C TYR A 17 -13.74 21.76 -15.00
N ALA A 18 -13.26 21.25 -16.15
CA ALA A 18 -12.17 21.86 -16.90
C ALA A 18 -12.54 23.23 -17.51
N PHE A 19 -13.80 23.66 -17.42
CA PHE A 19 -14.32 24.88 -18.04
C PHE A 19 -15.04 25.80 -17.03
N THR A 20 -15.07 27.11 -17.30
CA THR A 20 -15.75 28.09 -16.44
C THR A 20 -17.26 28.05 -16.65
N GLY A 21 -18.01 27.82 -15.57
CA GLY A 21 -19.46 27.99 -15.51
C GLY A 21 -20.24 26.67 -15.47
N PRO A 22 -21.51 26.70 -15.03
CA PRO A 22 -22.34 25.51 -14.95
C PRO A 22 -22.99 25.12 -16.30
N GLY A 23 -22.88 25.93 -17.35
CA GLY A 23 -23.57 25.74 -18.63
C GLY A 23 -22.69 25.17 -19.76
N PHE A 24 -23.27 24.36 -20.64
CA PHE A 24 -22.58 23.68 -21.76
C PHE A 24 -21.73 24.61 -22.63
N PHE A 25 -22.20 25.83 -22.89
CA PHE A 25 -21.53 26.82 -23.74
C PHE A 25 -20.40 27.62 -23.05
N GLY A 26 -20.19 27.43 -21.75
CA GLY A 26 -18.98 27.91 -21.08
C GLY A 26 -17.79 27.08 -21.52
N LEU A 27 -17.10 27.50 -22.59
CA LEU A 27 -15.96 26.80 -23.19
C LEU A 27 -14.60 27.39 -22.79
N THR A 28 -14.60 28.46 -21.99
CA THR A 28 -13.35 29.01 -21.44
C THR A 28 -12.78 28.04 -20.42
N PRO A 29 -11.49 27.67 -20.49
CA PRO A 29 -10.87 26.81 -19.49
C PRO A 29 -10.96 27.39 -18.08
N ASN A 30 -11.24 26.54 -17.10
CA ASN A 30 -11.26 26.94 -15.68
C ASN A 30 -9.83 27.22 -15.21
N GLY A 31 -9.58 28.45 -14.73
CA GLY A 31 -8.26 28.87 -14.25
C GLY A 31 -7.72 28.02 -13.09
N ARG A 32 -8.59 27.57 -12.17
CA ARG A 32 -8.21 26.67 -11.08
C ARG A 32 -7.82 25.29 -11.60
N TRP A 33 -8.62 24.72 -12.49
CA TRP A 33 -8.29 23.43 -13.11
C TRP A 33 -6.94 23.50 -13.85
N LEU A 34 -6.65 24.59 -14.55
CA LEU A 34 -5.35 24.80 -15.18
C LEU A 34 -4.20 24.89 -14.15
N ALA A 35 -4.43 25.55 -13.01
CA ALA A 35 -3.45 25.60 -11.92
C ALA A 35 -3.21 24.22 -11.31
N ASP A 36 -4.27 23.45 -11.02
CA ASP A 36 -4.19 22.09 -10.46
C ASP A 36 -3.42 21.15 -11.41
N ILE A 37 -3.69 21.23 -12.72
CA ILE A 37 -2.96 20.43 -13.72
C ILE A 37 -1.49 20.85 -13.82
N ARG A 38 -1.17 22.14 -13.74
CA ARG A 38 0.23 22.62 -13.72
C ARG A 38 0.96 22.15 -12.47
N GLN A 39 0.30 22.19 -11.31
CA GLN A 39 0.85 21.69 -10.06
C GLN A 39 1.13 20.18 -10.16
N ALA A 40 0.16 19.38 -10.63
CA ALA A 40 0.36 17.96 -10.84
C ALA A 40 1.52 17.67 -11.80
N GLN A 41 1.65 18.44 -12.88
CA GLN A 41 2.80 18.36 -13.81
C GLN A 41 4.12 18.68 -13.12
N TYR A 42 4.18 19.71 -12.28
CA TYR A 42 5.36 20.08 -11.52
C TYR A 42 5.80 18.96 -10.56
N LEU A 43 4.85 18.40 -9.80
CA LEU A 43 5.10 17.33 -8.81
C LEU A 43 5.74 16.06 -9.43
N VAL A 44 5.46 15.78 -10.71
CA VAL A 44 5.99 14.61 -11.42
C VAL A 44 7.16 14.92 -12.37
N SER A 45 7.61 16.17 -12.43
CA SER A 45 8.61 16.64 -13.40
C SER A 45 10.06 16.39 -12.99
N GLY A 46 10.30 16.04 -11.72
CA GLY A 46 11.65 16.03 -11.13
C GLY A 46 12.17 17.39 -10.68
N GLN A 47 11.39 18.46 -10.88
CA GLN A 47 11.68 19.77 -10.30
C GLN A 47 11.07 19.94 -8.89
N ALA A 48 10.05 19.15 -8.56
CA ALA A 48 9.48 19.09 -7.22
C ALA A 48 10.27 18.11 -6.35
N GLU A 49 10.80 18.63 -5.27
CA GLU A 49 11.56 17.87 -4.27
C GLU A 49 10.60 17.39 -3.16
N MET A 50 10.55 16.08 -2.94
CA MET A 50 9.82 15.44 -1.83
C MET A 50 10.39 14.02 -1.61
N PRO A 51 10.32 13.44 -0.41
CA PRO A 51 10.91 12.13 -0.12
C PRO A 51 10.52 10.99 -1.08
N PRO A 52 9.24 10.80 -1.46
CA PRO A 52 8.85 9.74 -2.40
C PRO A 52 9.47 9.87 -3.81
N ASN A 53 10.03 11.03 -4.13
CA ASN A 53 10.55 11.34 -5.45
C ASN A 53 12.03 10.94 -5.62
N TRP A 54 12.79 10.69 -4.54
CA TRP A 54 14.23 10.41 -4.62
C TRP A 54 14.58 9.15 -5.41
N GLN A 55 13.73 8.12 -5.34
CA GLN A 55 13.86 6.86 -6.08
C GLN A 55 13.95 7.02 -7.62
N TRP A 56 13.45 8.14 -8.16
CA TRP A 56 13.40 8.39 -9.61
C TRP A 56 14.70 8.99 -10.15
N VAL A 57 15.62 9.42 -9.28
CA VAL A 57 16.89 10.02 -9.72
C VAL A 57 17.75 8.99 -10.44
N GLY A 58 18.29 9.40 -11.60
CA GLY A 58 19.17 8.56 -12.42
C GLY A 58 18.48 7.43 -13.18
N ARG A 59 17.15 7.24 -13.03
CA ARG A 59 16.41 6.20 -13.74
C ARG A 59 16.40 6.50 -15.25
N THR A 60 16.68 5.49 -16.06
CA THR A 60 16.76 5.65 -17.53
C THR A 60 15.34 5.78 -18.13
N PRO A 61 14.99 6.91 -18.79
CA PRO A 61 13.68 7.11 -19.39
C PRO A 61 13.32 5.98 -20.35
N TYR A 62 12.03 5.61 -20.38
CA TYR A 62 11.44 4.47 -21.07
C TYR A 62 11.94 3.10 -20.62
N LEU A 63 13.24 2.91 -20.41
CA LEU A 63 13.83 1.62 -20.05
C LEU A 63 13.38 1.16 -18.67
N PHE A 64 13.42 2.05 -17.67
CA PHE A 64 12.98 1.71 -16.30
C PHE A 64 11.50 1.32 -16.26
N ALA A 65 10.64 2.10 -16.91
CA ALA A 65 9.22 1.81 -17.02
C ALA A 65 8.97 0.49 -17.76
N LEU A 66 9.67 0.23 -18.86
CA LEU A 66 9.54 -1.00 -19.63
C LEU A 66 9.99 -2.23 -18.82
N ASN A 67 11.11 -2.10 -18.10
CA ASN A 67 11.60 -3.14 -17.19
C ASN A 67 10.52 -3.49 -16.17
N ASN A 68 10.02 -2.50 -15.45
CA ASN A 68 9.00 -2.66 -14.43
C ASN A 68 7.71 -3.29 -14.96
N MET A 69 7.24 -2.85 -16.12
CA MET A 69 6.06 -3.44 -16.75
C MET A 69 6.26 -4.90 -17.15
N VAL A 70 7.41 -5.25 -17.73
CA VAL A 70 7.63 -6.57 -18.36
C VAL A 70 8.15 -7.59 -17.38
N LEU A 71 9.13 -7.24 -16.56
CA LEU A 71 9.76 -8.14 -15.60
C LEU A 71 8.84 -8.36 -14.39
N TRP A 72 8.45 -7.28 -13.71
CA TRP A 72 7.74 -7.36 -12.44
C TRP A 72 6.22 -7.43 -12.61
N GLY A 73 5.64 -6.48 -13.37
CA GLY A 73 4.20 -6.39 -13.51
C GLY A 73 3.53 -7.52 -14.30
N MET A 74 3.96 -7.76 -15.54
CA MET A 74 3.37 -8.78 -16.42
C MET A 74 4.06 -10.15 -16.30
N GLY A 75 5.29 -10.20 -15.80
CA GLY A 75 6.18 -11.36 -15.88
C GLY A 75 6.79 -11.53 -17.28
N LEU A 76 8.06 -11.97 -17.32
CA LEU A 76 8.88 -12.02 -18.53
C LEU A 76 8.19 -12.69 -19.73
N ALA A 77 7.60 -13.87 -19.55
CA ALA A 77 6.99 -14.58 -20.67
C ALA A 77 5.81 -13.83 -21.27
N PHE A 78 4.94 -13.24 -20.44
CA PHE A 78 3.75 -12.55 -20.92
C PHE A 78 4.09 -11.17 -21.48
N GLY A 79 4.90 -10.40 -20.75
CA GLY A 79 5.34 -9.07 -21.16
C GLY A 79 6.12 -9.10 -22.47
N LEU A 80 7.10 -10.00 -22.62
CA LEU A 80 7.87 -10.14 -23.86
C LEU A 80 6.99 -10.59 -25.03
N THR A 81 6.05 -11.51 -24.80
CA THR A 81 5.09 -11.93 -25.84
C THR A 81 4.22 -10.76 -26.29
N GLY A 82 3.78 -9.91 -25.36
CA GLY A 82 3.05 -8.67 -25.66
C GLY A 82 3.86 -7.70 -26.51
N LEU A 83 5.13 -7.47 -26.14
CA LEU A 83 6.05 -6.60 -26.90
C LEU A 83 6.35 -7.15 -28.30
N VAL A 84 6.61 -8.46 -28.43
CA VAL A 84 6.76 -9.13 -29.73
C VAL A 84 5.49 -8.95 -30.56
N GLY A 85 4.32 -9.01 -29.93
CA GLY A 85 3.05 -8.72 -30.59
C GLY A 85 2.90 -7.29 -31.05
N TRP A 86 3.34 -6.33 -30.25
CA TRP A 86 3.36 -4.93 -30.65
C TRP A 86 4.31 -4.68 -31.83
N VAL A 87 5.54 -5.20 -31.78
CA VAL A 87 6.53 -5.08 -32.88
C VAL A 87 6.01 -5.75 -34.16
N TRP A 88 5.50 -6.98 -34.06
CA TRP A 88 4.99 -7.70 -35.22
C TRP A 88 3.75 -7.02 -35.82
N SER A 89 2.88 -6.47 -34.97
CA SER A 89 1.75 -5.64 -35.37
C SER A 89 2.22 -4.42 -36.18
N GLY A 90 3.20 -3.67 -35.66
CA GLY A 90 3.80 -2.53 -36.34
C GLY A 90 4.41 -2.90 -37.69
N TRP A 91 5.18 -3.99 -37.76
CA TRP A 91 5.74 -4.47 -39.02
C TRP A 91 4.67 -4.81 -40.05
N ARG A 92 3.55 -5.43 -39.64
CA ARG A 92 2.43 -5.73 -40.55
C ARG A 92 1.75 -4.47 -41.06
N LEU A 93 1.58 -3.46 -40.20
CA LEU A 93 1.01 -2.15 -40.56
C LEU A 93 1.91 -1.44 -41.58
N LEU A 94 3.22 -1.34 -41.29
CA LEU A 94 4.21 -0.70 -42.17
C LEU A 94 4.33 -1.40 -43.53
N ARG A 95 4.21 -2.73 -43.57
CA ARG A 95 4.27 -3.53 -44.81
C ARG A 95 2.92 -3.61 -45.55
N GLY A 96 1.87 -2.93 -45.08
CA GLY A 96 0.56 -2.95 -45.74
C GLY A 96 -0.04 -4.36 -45.86
N ARG A 97 0.22 -5.25 -44.89
CA ARG A 97 -0.26 -6.63 -44.96
C ARG A 97 -1.79 -6.68 -44.85
N SER A 98 -2.43 -7.62 -45.55
CA SER A 98 -3.87 -7.83 -45.43
C SER A 98 -4.27 -8.06 -43.95
N GLY A 99 -5.35 -7.37 -43.54
CA GLY A 99 -5.86 -7.39 -42.17
C GLY A 99 -4.99 -6.67 -41.12
N ALA A 100 -3.89 -5.99 -41.50
CA ALA A 100 -3.03 -5.30 -40.54
C ALA A 100 -3.74 -4.18 -39.78
N LEU A 101 -4.69 -3.49 -40.43
CA LEU A 101 -5.47 -2.41 -39.82
C LEU A 101 -6.27 -2.85 -38.58
N ARG A 102 -6.52 -4.16 -38.39
CA ARG A 102 -7.17 -4.70 -37.17
C ARG A 102 -6.39 -4.33 -35.89
N ASN A 103 -5.08 -4.17 -36.00
CA ASN A 103 -4.23 -3.88 -34.86
C ASN A 103 -3.84 -2.39 -34.76
N VAL A 104 -4.38 -1.51 -35.60
CA VAL A 104 -3.96 -0.09 -35.61
C VAL A 104 -4.21 0.58 -34.27
N LEU A 105 -5.37 0.31 -33.65
CA LEU A 105 -5.74 0.91 -32.37
C LEU A 105 -4.83 0.44 -31.22
N PRO A 106 -4.65 -0.87 -30.96
CA PRO A 106 -3.75 -1.32 -29.90
C PRO A 106 -2.29 -0.90 -30.16
N PHE A 107 -1.85 -0.88 -31.44
CA PHE A 107 -0.51 -0.41 -31.78
C PHE A 107 -0.31 1.08 -31.44
N VAL A 108 -1.22 1.94 -31.90
CA VAL A 108 -1.17 3.40 -31.68
C VAL A 108 -1.37 3.74 -30.21
N TRP A 109 -2.27 3.04 -29.50
CA TRP A 109 -2.48 3.26 -28.07
C TRP A 109 -1.21 3.04 -27.27
N PHE A 110 -0.55 1.89 -27.46
CA PHE A 110 0.71 1.62 -26.79
C PHE A 110 1.79 2.64 -27.21
N LEU A 111 1.94 2.90 -28.52
CA LEU A 111 2.94 3.84 -29.03
C LEU A 111 2.80 5.24 -28.41
N VAL A 112 1.58 5.79 -28.41
CA VAL A 112 1.32 7.16 -27.94
C VAL A 112 1.37 7.24 -26.42
N TYR A 113 0.71 6.31 -25.72
CA TYR A 113 0.60 6.37 -24.27
C TYR A 113 1.95 6.04 -23.60
N PHE A 114 2.65 4.99 -24.04
CA PHE A 114 3.99 4.69 -23.57
C PHE A 114 5.00 5.76 -24.02
N GLY A 115 4.90 6.26 -25.26
CA GLY A 115 5.76 7.33 -25.76
C GLY A 115 5.61 8.64 -24.97
N TRP A 116 4.41 8.92 -24.49
CA TRP A 116 4.11 10.08 -23.66
C TRP A 116 4.52 9.90 -22.20
N LEU A 117 4.11 8.82 -21.52
CA LEU A 117 4.39 8.62 -20.10
C LEU A 117 5.79 8.10 -19.82
N GLY A 118 6.37 7.29 -20.70
CA GLY A 118 7.69 6.68 -20.48
C GLY A 118 8.83 7.70 -20.39
N ARG A 119 8.60 8.94 -20.83
CA ARG A 119 9.56 10.06 -20.67
C ARG A 119 9.44 10.80 -19.34
N ASN A 120 8.34 10.60 -18.60
CA ASN A 120 8.12 11.30 -17.35
C ASN A 120 9.18 10.86 -16.35
N TRP A 121 9.56 11.78 -15.47
CA TRP A 121 10.56 11.50 -14.44
C TRP A 121 10.00 10.54 -13.38
N VAL A 122 8.80 10.82 -12.87
CA VAL A 122 8.03 9.83 -12.10
C VAL A 122 7.49 8.77 -13.05
N ALA A 123 7.95 7.54 -12.87
CA ALA A 123 7.71 6.43 -13.80
C ALA A 123 7.02 5.23 -13.12
N THR A 124 6.12 5.51 -12.16
CA THR A 124 5.46 4.45 -11.40
C THR A 124 4.61 3.51 -12.24
N MET A 125 4.69 2.20 -11.96
CA MET A 125 4.08 1.14 -12.75
C MET A 125 2.57 1.28 -12.83
N ARG A 126 1.93 1.79 -11.77
CA ARG A 126 0.48 2.05 -11.72
C ARG A 126 -0.01 2.99 -12.83
N TYR A 127 0.83 3.94 -13.27
CA TYR A 127 0.46 4.85 -14.37
C TYR A 127 0.44 4.16 -15.73
N PHE A 128 1.09 3.00 -15.86
CA PHE A 128 1.12 2.21 -17.07
C PHE A 128 0.04 1.11 -17.12
N LEU A 129 -0.80 0.95 -16.08
CA LEU A 129 -1.90 -0.01 -16.06
C LEU A 129 -2.80 0.02 -17.33
N PRO A 130 -3.11 1.19 -17.95
CA PRO A 130 -3.88 1.24 -19.19
C PRO A 130 -3.20 0.58 -20.40
N LEU A 131 -1.91 0.24 -20.33
CA LEU A 131 -1.18 -0.48 -21.37
C LEU A 131 -1.28 -2.01 -21.22
N TYR A 132 -1.54 -2.52 -20.02
CA TYR A 132 -1.52 -3.96 -19.72
C TYR A 132 -2.58 -4.72 -20.54
N PRO A 133 -3.85 -4.28 -20.60
CA PRO A 133 -4.85 -4.94 -21.43
C PRO A 133 -4.50 -4.95 -22.92
N VAL A 134 -3.82 -3.90 -23.40
CA VAL A 134 -3.40 -3.79 -24.81
C VAL A 134 -2.27 -4.75 -25.13
N LEU A 135 -1.27 -4.84 -24.26
CA LEU A 135 -0.19 -5.81 -24.39
C LEU A 135 -0.69 -7.25 -24.23
N ALA A 136 -1.60 -7.50 -23.30
CA ALA A 136 -2.27 -8.80 -23.13
C ALA A 136 -3.02 -9.23 -24.40
N LEU A 137 -3.77 -8.31 -25.01
CA LEU A 137 -4.46 -8.54 -26.28
C LEU A 137 -3.47 -8.87 -27.40
N LEU A 138 -2.39 -8.10 -27.51
CA LEU A 138 -1.36 -8.33 -28.53
C LEU A 138 -0.62 -9.66 -28.29
N ALA A 139 -0.34 -10.02 -27.05
CA ALA A 139 0.24 -11.31 -26.68
C ALA A 139 -0.66 -12.47 -27.13
N ALA A 140 -1.94 -12.43 -26.75
CA ALA A 140 -2.93 -13.43 -27.15
C ALA A 140 -3.07 -13.52 -28.68
N TRP A 141 -3.06 -12.37 -29.36
CA TRP A 141 -3.10 -12.31 -30.82
C TRP A 141 -1.90 -13.00 -31.47
N VAL A 142 -0.67 -12.79 -30.96
CA VAL A 142 0.53 -13.47 -31.50
C VAL A 142 0.46 -14.98 -31.30
N LEU A 143 0.17 -15.41 -30.08
CA LEU A 143 0.09 -16.83 -29.72
C LEU A 143 -0.94 -17.55 -30.60
N TRP A 144 -2.08 -16.90 -30.84
CA TRP A 144 -3.10 -17.39 -31.77
C TRP A 144 -2.63 -17.40 -33.23
N GLU A 145 -2.03 -16.30 -33.71
CA GLU A 145 -1.63 -16.17 -35.11
C GLU A 145 -0.49 -17.14 -35.47
N VAL A 146 0.45 -17.39 -34.56
CA VAL A 146 1.51 -18.40 -34.71
C VAL A 146 0.92 -19.80 -34.80
N LEU A 147 -0.02 -20.15 -33.91
CA LEU A 147 -0.71 -21.44 -33.96
C LEU A 147 -1.52 -21.60 -35.25
N ARG A 148 -2.27 -20.57 -35.66
CA ARG A 148 -3.09 -20.56 -36.88
C ARG A 148 -2.25 -20.77 -38.13
N ARG A 149 -1.12 -20.07 -38.26
CA ARG A 149 -0.21 -20.18 -39.43
C ARG A 149 0.51 -21.53 -39.50
N THR A 150 0.65 -22.23 -38.39
CA THR A 150 1.31 -23.53 -38.31
C THR A 150 0.37 -24.72 -38.42
N GLN A 151 -0.96 -24.50 -38.49
CA GLN A 151 -1.97 -25.58 -38.56
C GLN A 151 -1.71 -26.64 -39.64
N ARG A 152 -1.18 -26.23 -40.80
CA ARG A 152 -0.89 -27.14 -41.94
C ARG A 152 0.49 -27.81 -41.87
N ARG A 153 1.29 -27.56 -40.82
CA ARG A 153 2.65 -28.08 -40.64
C ARG A 153 2.78 -28.74 -39.26
N PRO A 154 2.64 -30.07 -39.14
CA PRO A 154 2.42 -30.75 -37.86
C PRO A 154 3.54 -30.47 -36.84
N PHE A 155 4.81 -30.58 -37.24
CA PHE A 155 5.94 -30.27 -36.36
C PHE A 155 5.93 -28.82 -35.85
N ARG A 156 5.67 -27.85 -36.73
CA ARG A 156 5.58 -26.43 -36.33
C ARG A 156 4.36 -26.13 -35.46
N ARG A 157 3.28 -26.88 -35.64
CA ARG A 157 2.08 -26.78 -34.78
C ARG A 157 2.37 -27.26 -33.37
N ILE A 158 3.14 -28.34 -33.22
CA ILE A 158 3.59 -28.83 -31.91
C ILE A 158 4.46 -27.78 -31.23
N LEU A 159 5.44 -27.21 -31.94
CA LEU A 159 6.27 -26.12 -31.40
C LEU A 159 5.46 -24.89 -30.99
N ALA A 160 4.50 -24.47 -31.82
CA ALA A 160 3.60 -23.36 -31.51
C ALA A 160 2.70 -23.66 -30.30
N GLY A 161 2.20 -24.90 -30.19
CA GLY A 161 1.47 -25.36 -29.01
C GLY A 161 2.34 -25.34 -27.75
N GLY A 162 3.57 -25.83 -27.85
CA GLY A 162 4.56 -25.79 -26.77
C GLY A 162 4.90 -24.37 -26.33
N LEU A 163 5.05 -23.43 -27.27
CA LEU A 163 5.22 -22.00 -26.96
C LEU A 163 4.02 -21.44 -26.18
N ASN A 164 2.80 -21.72 -26.63
CA ASN A 164 1.59 -21.26 -25.94
C ASN A 164 1.50 -21.82 -24.52
N VAL A 165 1.76 -23.12 -24.35
CA VAL A 165 1.78 -23.77 -23.03
C VAL A 165 2.90 -23.19 -22.16
N GLY A 166 4.08 -22.96 -22.73
CA GLY A 166 5.22 -22.38 -22.01
C GLY A 166 4.96 -20.95 -21.53
N VAL A 167 4.40 -20.09 -22.40
CA VAL A 167 4.06 -18.71 -22.02
C VAL A 167 3.00 -18.71 -20.92
N VAL A 168 1.87 -19.41 -21.12
CA VAL A 168 0.80 -19.45 -20.12
C VAL A 168 1.28 -20.09 -18.82
N GLY A 169 2.02 -21.20 -18.90
CA GLY A 169 2.55 -21.91 -17.74
C GLY A 169 3.52 -21.04 -16.94
N PHE A 170 4.43 -20.33 -17.61
CA PHE A 170 5.34 -19.39 -16.92
C PHE A 170 4.58 -18.21 -16.32
N THR A 171 3.58 -17.65 -17.01
CA THR A 171 2.76 -16.56 -16.46
C THR A 171 2.01 -17.00 -15.20
N LEU A 172 1.45 -18.20 -15.19
CA LEU A 172 0.78 -18.77 -14.01
C LEU A 172 1.77 -19.07 -12.89
N LEU A 173 2.96 -19.56 -13.22
CA LEU A 173 4.04 -19.78 -12.25
C LEU A 173 4.47 -18.45 -11.62
N TRP A 174 4.73 -17.42 -12.43
CA TRP A 174 5.13 -16.09 -11.96
C TRP A 174 4.07 -15.46 -11.06
N ALA A 175 2.80 -15.51 -11.46
CA ALA A 175 1.69 -15.04 -10.63
C ALA A 175 1.58 -15.85 -9.33
N GLY A 176 1.74 -17.18 -9.41
CA GLY A 176 1.75 -18.06 -8.25
C GLY A 176 2.86 -17.70 -7.26
N MET A 177 4.08 -17.51 -7.75
CA MET A 177 5.25 -17.11 -6.96
C MET A 177 5.05 -15.76 -6.29
N PHE A 178 4.57 -14.75 -7.02
CA PHE A 178 4.24 -13.43 -6.45
C PHE A 178 3.18 -13.55 -5.35
N THR A 179 2.07 -14.25 -5.61
CA THR A 179 1.00 -14.39 -4.60
C THR A 179 1.39 -15.25 -3.41
N ASN A 180 2.43 -16.08 -3.54
CA ASN A 180 2.92 -16.92 -2.44
C ASN A 180 3.55 -16.10 -1.33
N ILE A 181 4.10 -14.92 -1.62
CA ILE A 181 4.66 -13.98 -0.63
C ILE A 181 3.64 -13.69 0.48
N TYR A 182 2.35 -13.51 0.13
CA TYR A 182 1.27 -13.25 1.10
C TYR A 182 0.85 -14.46 1.94
N ARG A 183 1.50 -15.61 1.78
CA ARG A 183 1.35 -16.76 2.69
C ARG A 183 2.36 -16.76 3.81
N HIS A 184 3.39 -15.93 3.71
CA HIS A 184 4.41 -15.72 4.71
C HIS A 184 4.08 -14.49 5.56
N GLN A 185 4.54 -14.50 6.80
CA GLN A 185 4.42 -13.36 7.69
C GLN A 185 5.15 -12.14 7.10
N LEU A 186 4.63 -10.93 7.34
CA LEU A 186 5.31 -9.70 6.88
C LEU A 186 6.70 -9.60 7.51
N THR A 187 7.74 -9.32 6.71
CA THR A 187 9.15 -9.25 7.16
C THR A 187 9.37 -8.33 8.35
N ARG A 188 8.67 -7.19 8.42
CA ARG A 188 8.71 -6.28 9.58
C ARG A 188 8.14 -6.91 10.86
N VAL A 189 7.11 -7.74 10.72
CA VAL A 189 6.53 -8.50 11.84
C VAL A 189 7.47 -9.63 12.24
N GLN A 190 8.08 -10.33 11.27
CA GLN A 190 9.13 -11.32 11.54
C GLN A 190 10.29 -10.70 12.34
N ALA A 191 10.79 -9.54 11.92
CA ALA A 191 11.85 -8.83 12.64
C ALA A 191 11.41 -8.42 14.06
N SER A 192 10.17 -8.01 14.23
CA SER A 192 9.64 -7.59 15.54
C SER A 192 9.51 -8.76 16.52
N GLU A 193 9.08 -9.93 16.04
CA GLU A 193 9.09 -11.18 16.84
C GLU A 193 10.51 -11.62 17.17
N TRP A 194 11.47 -11.46 16.26
CA TRP A 194 12.88 -11.73 16.54
C TRP A 194 13.43 -10.84 17.66
N PHE A 195 13.11 -9.53 17.66
CA PHE A 195 13.49 -8.65 18.76
C PHE A 195 12.91 -9.13 20.09
N TRP A 196 11.65 -9.59 20.09
CA TRP A 196 11.02 -10.13 21.30
C TRP A 196 11.74 -11.37 21.85
N GLU A 197 12.22 -12.24 20.97
CA GLU A 197 12.91 -13.47 21.36
C GLU A 197 14.40 -13.27 21.70
N GLN A 198 15.07 -12.30 21.07
CA GLN A 198 16.54 -12.21 21.06
C GLN A 198 17.11 -10.93 21.69
N ALA A 199 16.38 -9.82 21.69
CA ALA A 199 16.84 -8.58 22.33
C ALA A 199 16.49 -8.59 23.83
N SER A 200 17.39 -8.05 24.64
CA SER A 200 17.20 -7.98 26.09
C SER A 200 16.23 -6.85 26.45
N GLY A 201 15.23 -7.17 27.27
CA GLY A 201 14.47 -6.19 28.03
C GLY A 201 15.32 -5.52 29.12
N ASP A 202 14.71 -4.69 29.96
CA ASP A 202 15.35 -4.10 31.15
C ASP A 202 16.08 -5.15 32.00
N PHE A 203 15.48 -6.33 32.11
CA PHE A 203 16.15 -7.53 32.59
C PHE A 203 15.85 -8.71 31.67
N SER A 204 16.82 -9.59 31.50
CA SER A 204 16.67 -10.81 30.70
C SER A 204 17.46 -11.96 31.29
N MET A 205 17.01 -13.19 31.05
CA MET A 205 17.69 -14.39 31.54
C MET A 205 17.81 -15.42 30.41
N ARG A 206 18.98 -16.08 30.37
CA ARG A 206 19.21 -17.26 29.53
C ARG A 206 19.00 -18.53 30.35
N ILE A 207 18.46 -19.56 29.70
CA ILE A 207 18.30 -20.88 30.29
C ILE A 207 19.51 -21.72 29.88
N GLU A 208 20.41 -21.98 30.82
CA GLU A 208 21.52 -22.90 30.63
C GLU A 208 21.01 -24.32 30.38
N GLY A 209 21.63 -25.01 29.42
CA GLY A 209 21.23 -26.35 28.99
C GLY A 209 20.09 -26.38 27.96
N ALA A 210 19.48 -25.24 27.62
CA ALA A 210 18.53 -25.13 26.52
C ALA A 210 19.24 -24.90 25.16
N SER A 211 18.50 -25.03 24.05
CA SER A 211 19.02 -24.69 22.71
C SER A 211 19.41 -23.21 22.66
N PRO A 212 20.50 -22.81 21.96
CA PRO A 212 20.83 -21.40 21.73
C PRO A 212 19.71 -20.60 21.03
N GLU A 213 18.83 -21.29 20.30
CA GLU A 213 17.66 -20.71 19.62
C GLU A 213 16.47 -20.48 20.57
N THR A 214 16.59 -20.90 21.83
CA THR A 214 15.52 -20.68 22.82
C THR A 214 15.38 -19.17 23.10
N PRO A 215 14.17 -18.61 23.04
CA PRO A 215 13.94 -17.21 23.38
C PRO A 215 14.46 -16.86 24.78
N LEU A 216 14.93 -15.62 24.93
CA LEU A 216 15.25 -15.07 26.24
C LEU A 216 14.00 -15.06 27.13
N ILE A 217 14.18 -15.31 28.43
CA ILE A 217 13.17 -14.90 29.40
C ILE A 217 13.32 -13.40 29.56
N ASN A 218 12.55 -12.64 28.78
CA ASN A 218 12.54 -11.19 28.82
C ASN A 218 11.60 -10.67 29.92
N ILE A 219 12.11 -9.76 30.73
CA ILE A 219 11.36 -9.01 31.75
C ILE A 219 11.18 -7.58 31.22
N PRO A 220 10.08 -7.30 30.51
CA PRO A 220 9.78 -5.95 30.05
C PRO A 220 9.31 -5.09 31.23
N ILE A 221 9.93 -3.93 31.40
CA ILE A 221 9.43 -2.87 32.30
C ILE A 221 8.94 -1.75 31.40
N ALA A 222 7.81 -1.15 31.76
CA ALA A 222 7.19 -0.12 30.93
C ALA A 222 8.10 1.11 30.83
N ASN A 223 8.86 1.17 29.75
CA ASN A 223 9.62 2.32 29.30
C ASN A 223 8.66 3.40 28.76
N GLY A 224 8.98 4.68 28.92
CA GLY A 224 8.18 5.80 28.45
C GLY A 224 7.99 5.77 26.92
N ILE A 225 6.79 6.14 26.45
CA ILE A 225 6.54 6.42 25.03
C ILE A 225 7.02 7.86 24.76
N GLY A 226 8.32 8.05 24.68
CA GLY A 226 8.89 9.35 24.33
C GLY A 226 8.70 9.65 22.85
N SER A 227 8.14 10.81 22.51
CA SER A 227 8.19 11.34 21.13
C SER A 227 9.50 12.08 20.84
N SER A 228 10.55 11.86 21.66
CA SER A 228 11.84 12.54 21.61
C SER A 228 12.99 11.55 21.77
N ASN A 229 14.12 11.80 21.08
CA ASN A 229 15.38 11.02 21.18
C ASN A 229 16.12 11.14 22.53
N ASP A 230 15.41 11.51 23.59
CA ASP A 230 15.91 11.49 24.96
C ASP A 230 15.64 10.11 25.57
N ILE A 231 16.60 9.20 25.40
CA ILE A 231 16.48 7.82 25.86
C ILE A 231 16.38 7.71 27.38
N LEU A 232 16.94 8.68 28.12
CA LEU A 232 16.88 8.68 29.58
C LEU A 232 15.45 8.94 30.07
N SER A 233 14.73 9.90 29.49
CA SER A 233 13.31 10.10 29.84
C SER A 233 12.39 8.99 29.35
N GLN A 234 12.84 8.16 28.39
CA GLN A 234 12.14 6.95 27.97
C GLN A 234 12.43 5.74 28.87
N SER A 235 13.50 5.74 29.64
CA SER A 235 13.86 4.60 30.50
C SER A 235 12.99 4.50 31.76
N SER A 236 12.96 3.32 32.36
CA SER A 236 12.23 3.05 33.59
C SER A 236 13.01 3.57 34.81
N THR A 237 12.36 4.30 35.71
CA THR A 237 12.97 4.77 36.96
C THR A 237 12.42 4.01 38.16
N HIS A 238 13.32 3.51 38.99
CA HIS A 238 13.04 2.76 40.22
C HIS A 238 13.47 3.56 41.44
N TYR A 239 12.52 3.94 42.28
CA TYR A 239 12.80 4.67 43.50
C TYR A 239 13.18 3.75 44.65
N GLN A 240 13.90 4.29 45.64
CA GLN A 240 14.27 3.52 46.83
C GLN A 240 13.03 2.96 47.56
N GLY A 241 13.06 1.67 47.87
CA GLY A 241 11.95 0.92 48.48
C GLY A 241 10.83 0.54 47.52
N GLN A 242 10.92 0.88 46.23
CA GLN A 242 10.01 0.42 45.21
C GLN A 242 10.36 -1.03 44.82
N VAL A 243 9.35 -1.90 44.85
CA VAL A 243 9.47 -3.30 44.40
C VAL A 243 8.76 -3.44 43.08
N PHE A 244 9.49 -3.87 42.05
CA PHE A 244 8.94 -4.30 40.78
C PHE A 244 8.81 -5.82 40.78
N GLU A 245 7.66 -6.34 40.34
CA GLU A 245 7.42 -7.78 40.20
C GLU A 245 6.88 -8.07 38.80
N PHE A 246 7.39 -9.10 38.15
CA PHE A 246 6.94 -9.53 36.83
C PHE A 246 6.78 -11.05 36.74
N PRO A 247 5.57 -11.57 36.46
CA PRO A 247 5.37 -12.98 36.25
C PRO A 247 5.83 -13.37 34.83
N PHE A 248 6.58 -14.46 34.72
CA PHE A 248 6.99 -15.03 33.44
C PHE A 248 6.73 -16.54 33.37
N ILE A 249 6.73 -17.08 32.15
CA ILE A 249 6.61 -18.51 31.88
C ILE A 249 7.91 -18.95 31.22
N ALA A 250 8.51 -20.04 31.69
CA ALA A 250 9.77 -20.51 31.12
C ALA A 250 9.55 -21.10 29.70
N PRO A 251 10.26 -20.60 28.65
CA PRO A 251 10.10 -21.10 27.28
C PRO A 251 10.72 -22.51 27.07
N ALA A 252 11.67 -22.90 27.91
CA ALA A 252 12.30 -24.22 27.93
C ALA A 252 12.58 -24.70 29.36
N SER A 253 12.97 -25.97 29.51
CA SER A 253 13.46 -26.51 30.78
C SER A 253 14.98 -26.41 30.84
N GLY A 254 15.53 -26.08 32.01
CA GLY A 254 16.97 -25.95 32.22
C GLY A 254 17.26 -25.21 33.52
N THR A 255 18.30 -24.38 33.54
CA THR A 255 18.72 -23.68 34.76
C THR A 255 19.02 -22.21 34.48
N VAL A 256 18.60 -21.33 35.38
CA VAL A 256 18.91 -19.90 35.35
C VAL A 256 19.90 -19.58 36.47
N THR A 257 21.01 -18.96 36.11
CA THR A 257 22.13 -18.63 36.99
C THR A 257 22.39 -17.13 37.08
N THR A 258 22.09 -16.40 36.00
CA THR A 258 22.39 -14.97 35.87
C THR A 258 21.17 -14.23 35.34
N VAL A 259 20.93 -13.05 35.91
CA VAL A 259 20.01 -12.03 35.40
C VAL A 259 20.85 -10.95 34.72
N HIS A 260 20.64 -10.74 33.44
CA HIS A 260 21.33 -9.73 32.64
C HIS A 260 20.48 -8.45 32.59
N ALA A 261 21.05 -7.33 33.00
CA ALA A 261 20.50 -5.99 32.78
C ALA A 261 21.37 -5.28 31.73
N PRO A 262 20.87 -4.97 30.52
CA PRO A 262 21.68 -4.36 29.48
C PRO A 262 22.06 -2.91 29.82
N HIS A 263 21.17 -2.18 30.51
CA HIS A 263 21.45 -0.84 31.03
C HIS A 263 20.88 -0.67 32.43
N LEU A 264 21.78 -0.41 33.39
CA LEU A 264 21.44 -0.04 34.75
C LEU A 264 22.31 1.16 35.16
N GLY A 265 21.68 2.27 35.55
CA GLY A 265 22.36 3.53 35.81
C GLY A 265 21.79 4.31 36.99
N ASP A 266 22.62 5.09 37.66
CA ASP A 266 22.20 6.08 38.65
C ASP A 266 21.71 7.35 37.93
N LEU A 267 20.49 7.78 38.26
CA LEU A 267 19.92 8.99 37.69
C LEU A 267 20.66 10.26 38.20
N SER A 268 21.20 10.22 39.42
CA SER A 268 21.94 11.33 40.03
C SER A 268 23.37 11.44 39.49
N ASP A 269 23.90 10.33 38.96
CA ASP A 269 25.25 10.13 38.45
C ASP A 269 26.31 10.58 39.47
N ASP A 270 26.11 10.18 40.72
CA ASP A 270 26.98 10.52 41.83
C ASP A 270 27.96 9.37 42.17
N PRO A 271 29.04 9.63 42.93
CA PRO A 271 30.07 8.61 43.14
C PRO A 271 29.67 7.53 44.16
N GLU A 272 28.56 7.69 44.88
CA GLU A 272 28.12 6.73 45.90
C GLU A 272 27.56 5.45 45.24
N PRO A 273 27.60 4.29 45.93
CA PRO A 273 27.10 3.04 45.36
C PRO A 273 25.60 2.85 45.56
N GLU A 274 24.92 2.36 44.53
CA GLU A 274 23.55 1.88 44.58
C GLU A 274 23.50 0.43 44.99
N THR A 275 22.45 0.07 45.73
CA THR A 275 22.18 -1.31 46.15
C THR A 275 20.84 -1.76 45.61
N GLY A 276 20.87 -2.65 44.61
CA GLY A 276 19.69 -3.29 44.01
C GLY A 276 19.60 -4.77 44.40
N ARG A 277 18.39 -5.26 44.62
CA ARG A 277 18.11 -6.66 44.95
C ARG A 277 17.29 -7.32 43.85
N VAL A 278 17.74 -8.49 43.44
CA VAL A 278 17.07 -9.33 42.43
C VAL A 278 16.67 -10.66 43.06
N ALA A 279 15.44 -11.09 42.86
CA ALA A 279 14.96 -12.38 43.34
C ALA A 279 14.07 -13.10 42.31
N LEU A 280 14.13 -14.43 42.32
CA LEU A 280 13.24 -15.31 41.55
C LEU A 280 12.40 -16.17 42.50
N SER A 281 11.10 -16.27 42.25
CA SER A 281 10.16 -17.06 43.05
C SER A 281 9.36 -18.05 42.20
N ALA A 282 8.91 -19.15 42.81
CA ALA A 282 8.06 -20.15 42.16
C ALA A 282 6.59 -19.69 42.06
N GLY A 283 6.03 -19.66 40.85
CA GLY A 283 4.65 -19.25 40.60
C GLY A 283 4.30 -17.88 41.18
N ASP A 284 3.06 -17.73 41.65
CA ASP A 284 2.58 -16.55 42.39
C ASP A 284 2.82 -16.69 43.91
N THR A 285 3.71 -17.60 44.33
CA THR A 285 4.00 -17.81 45.76
C THR A 285 5.13 -16.89 46.23
N ASN A 286 5.14 -16.54 47.51
CA ASN A 286 6.27 -15.83 48.14
C ASN A 286 7.48 -16.74 48.42
N VAL A 287 7.56 -17.92 47.80
CA VAL A 287 8.69 -18.83 47.97
C VAL A 287 9.81 -18.40 47.03
N VAL A 288 10.79 -17.71 47.60
CA VAL A 288 12.01 -17.29 46.91
C VAL A 288 12.88 -18.52 46.64
N LEU A 289 13.23 -18.72 45.37
CA LEU A 289 14.10 -19.79 44.89
C LEU A 289 15.57 -19.35 44.89
N ALA A 290 15.84 -18.11 44.51
CA ALA A 290 17.17 -17.49 44.58
C ALA A 290 17.02 -15.98 44.75
N GLU A 291 17.98 -15.36 45.42
CA GLU A 291 18.04 -13.93 45.70
C GLU A 291 19.48 -13.46 45.79
N THR A 292 19.77 -12.29 45.24
CA THR A 292 21.11 -11.70 45.27
C THR A 292 21.01 -10.19 45.31
N THR A 293 22.08 -9.55 45.77
CA THR A 293 22.17 -8.09 45.88
C THR A 293 23.37 -7.61 45.07
N LEU A 294 23.12 -6.65 44.18
CA LEU A 294 24.15 -5.90 43.46
C LEU A 294 24.40 -4.60 44.23
N THR A 295 25.62 -4.42 44.74
CA THR A 295 26.07 -3.15 45.34
C THR A 295 27.26 -2.64 44.54
N THR A 296 27.07 -1.58 43.76
CA THR A 296 28.09 -0.97 42.92
C THR A 296 27.69 0.47 42.61
N ASN A 297 28.64 1.31 42.21
CA ASN A 297 28.31 2.59 41.58
C ASN A 297 27.83 2.31 40.15
N LEU A 298 26.58 2.68 39.86
CA LEU A 298 25.91 2.53 38.57
C LEU A 298 26.16 3.76 37.68
N SER A 299 27.42 4.17 37.49
CA SER A 299 27.72 5.40 36.74
C SER A 299 27.24 5.33 35.28
N ARG A 300 26.98 6.51 34.71
CA ARG A 300 26.56 6.66 33.30
C ARG A 300 27.69 7.22 32.42
N ASP A 301 28.94 6.98 32.83
CA ASP A 301 30.14 7.51 32.15
C ASP A 301 30.32 6.94 30.74
N ASN A 302 30.05 5.64 30.56
CA ASN A 302 30.26 4.95 29.28
C ASN A 302 29.01 4.94 28.40
N HIS A 303 27.82 5.06 29.00
CA HIS A 303 26.54 4.95 28.30
C HIS A 303 25.45 5.79 28.96
N SER A 304 24.61 6.46 28.15
CA SER A 304 23.60 7.41 28.63
C SER A 304 22.58 6.84 29.62
N LEU A 305 22.32 5.52 29.58
CA LEU A 305 21.41 4.78 30.47
C LEU A 305 22.13 3.98 31.57
N GLY A 306 23.46 3.98 31.59
CA GLY A 306 24.29 3.14 32.46
C GLY A 306 24.79 1.86 31.78
N ASP A 307 25.70 1.20 32.48
CA ASP A 307 26.44 0.02 32.00
C ASP A 307 25.61 -1.27 32.09
N ALA A 308 26.10 -2.31 31.41
CA ALA A 308 25.52 -3.65 31.45
C ALA A 308 26.03 -4.44 32.67
N TYR A 309 25.11 -5.17 33.33
CA TYR A 309 25.43 -5.97 34.53
C TYR A 309 24.89 -7.40 34.42
N ASP A 310 25.77 -8.37 34.63
CA ASP A 310 25.43 -9.79 34.80
C ASP A 310 25.30 -10.13 36.30
N ILE A 311 24.08 -10.07 36.81
CA ILE A 311 23.75 -10.27 38.21
C ILE A 311 23.64 -11.78 38.48
N THR A 312 24.69 -12.35 39.07
CA THR A 312 24.75 -13.79 39.39
C THR A 312 23.89 -14.10 40.62
N LEU A 313 22.97 -15.06 40.48
CA LEU A 313 22.10 -15.56 41.54
C LEU A 313 22.92 -16.36 42.56
N ASN A 314 22.51 -16.31 43.84
CA ASN A 314 23.17 -17.05 44.91
C ASN A 314 23.03 -18.58 44.75
N GLU A 315 21.94 -19.03 44.15
CA GLU A 315 21.66 -20.43 43.82
C GLU A 315 21.14 -20.54 42.38
N ALA A 316 21.51 -21.63 41.71
CA ALA A 316 21.06 -21.89 40.36
C ALA A 316 19.58 -22.35 40.37
N VAL A 317 18.71 -21.63 39.65
CA VAL A 317 17.26 -21.86 39.68
C VAL A 317 16.85 -22.83 38.58
N PRO A 318 16.38 -24.05 38.90
CA PRO A 318 15.85 -24.97 37.90
C PRO A 318 14.49 -24.46 37.41
N VAL A 319 14.38 -24.26 36.09
CA VAL A 319 13.13 -23.85 35.44
C VAL A 319 12.59 -24.98 34.58
N THR A 320 11.26 -25.13 34.56
CA THR A 320 10.56 -26.14 33.75
C THR A 320 9.70 -25.47 32.69
N LYS A 321 9.80 -25.93 31.44
CA LYS A 321 9.04 -25.39 30.30
C LYS A 321 7.54 -25.33 30.62
N GLY A 322 6.95 -24.15 30.44
CA GLY A 322 5.51 -23.92 30.65
C GLY A 322 5.09 -23.66 32.09
N GLU A 323 5.99 -23.80 33.07
CA GLU A 323 5.74 -23.41 34.45
C GLU A 323 5.91 -21.90 34.65
N ARG A 324 5.16 -21.35 35.60
CA ARG A 324 5.15 -19.92 35.94
C ARG A 324 6.14 -19.63 37.07
N TYR A 325 6.81 -18.49 36.95
CA TYR A 325 7.76 -17.95 37.92
C TYR A 325 7.54 -16.44 38.05
N THR A 326 8.10 -15.83 39.10
CA THR A 326 8.04 -14.39 39.31
C THR A 326 9.44 -13.82 39.48
N PHE A 327 9.77 -12.80 38.70
CA PHE A 327 10.95 -11.96 38.85
C PHE A 327 10.64 -10.78 39.77
N ARG A 328 11.59 -10.41 40.64
CA ARG A 328 11.49 -9.25 41.53
C ARG A 328 12.76 -8.41 41.46
N PHE A 329 12.60 -7.10 41.36
CA PHE A 329 13.67 -6.11 41.48
C PHE A 329 13.30 -5.04 42.51
N GLU A 330 14.23 -4.68 43.39
CA GLU A 330 14.02 -3.64 44.40
C GLU A 330 15.30 -2.82 44.60
N VAL A 331 15.16 -1.50 44.63
CA VAL A 331 16.26 -0.59 45.01
C VAL A 331 16.24 -0.41 46.52
N ILE A 332 17.28 -0.91 47.20
CA ILE A 332 17.40 -0.87 48.67
C ILE A 332 17.96 0.47 49.14
N GLU A 333 19.04 0.93 48.50
CA GLU A 333 19.81 2.12 48.91
C GLU A 333 20.46 2.77 47.68
N GLY A 334 20.74 4.08 47.75
CA GLY A 334 21.37 4.83 46.65
C GLY A 334 20.44 5.24 45.50
N GLY A 335 19.16 4.86 45.52
CA GLY A 335 18.23 5.22 44.43
C GLY A 335 17.95 6.73 44.30
N PRO A 336 17.37 7.18 43.17
CA PRO A 336 16.68 6.38 42.16
C PRO A 336 17.60 5.76 41.07
N VAL A 337 17.34 4.50 40.73
CA VAL A 337 18.04 3.75 39.68
C VAL A 337 17.23 3.73 38.40
N VAL A 338 17.87 3.94 37.26
CA VAL A 338 17.31 3.77 35.93
C VAL A 338 17.60 2.36 35.42
N SER A 339 16.60 1.72 34.83
CA SER A 339 16.78 0.56 33.96
C SER A 339 16.24 0.85 32.57
N GLY A 340 16.90 0.32 31.56
CA GLY A 340 16.40 0.33 30.19
C GLY A 340 16.72 -0.98 29.51
N GLY A 341 15.79 -1.51 28.72
CA GLY A 341 16.09 -2.58 27.79
C GLY A 341 16.97 -2.10 26.63
N SER A 342 17.25 -3.00 25.69
CA SER A 342 18.16 -2.72 24.58
C SER A 342 17.75 -1.45 23.82
N VAL A 343 18.72 -0.60 23.48
CA VAL A 343 18.48 0.60 22.68
C VAL A 343 18.49 0.22 21.20
N VAL A 344 17.39 0.51 20.50
CA VAL A 344 17.19 0.17 19.09
C VAL A 344 17.00 1.44 18.28
N SER A 345 17.97 1.73 17.40
CA SER A 345 17.87 2.82 16.44
C SER A 345 17.15 2.40 15.17
N HIS A 346 16.34 3.31 14.63
CA HIS A 346 15.70 3.17 13.32
C HIS A 346 16.00 4.38 12.43
N GLU A 347 15.76 4.22 11.12
CA GLU A 347 16.14 5.22 10.11
C GLU A 347 15.37 6.55 10.22
N GLY A 348 14.20 6.52 10.86
CA GLY A 348 13.43 7.72 11.22
C GLY A 348 12.13 7.91 10.46
N GLY A 349 11.61 9.14 10.49
CA GLY A 349 10.38 9.51 9.78
C GLY A 349 10.43 9.21 8.28
N TRP A 350 9.27 8.83 7.69
CA TRP A 350 9.07 8.33 6.31
C TRP A 350 9.39 6.86 6.07
N ASP A 351 9.94 6.13 7.03
CA ASP A 351 9.94 4.66 7.03
C ASP A 351 9.28 4.12 8.31
N ASP A 352 9.09 2.81 8.33
CA ASP A 352 8.36 2.08 9.35
C ASP A 352 9.34 1.67 10.49
N PRO A 353 9.22 2.21 11.72
CA PRO A 353 10.12 1.85 12.82
C PRO A 353 9.92 0.39 13.25
N ILE A 354 11.01 -0.34 13.44
CA ILE A 354 11.00 -1.72 13.96
C ILE A 354 11.73 -1.74 15.28
N PRO A 355 11.26 -2.48 16.30
CA PRO A 355 10.11 -3.40 16.30
C PRO A 355 8.73 -2.76 16.51
N TYR A 356 7.70 -3.43 16.00
CA TYR A 356 6.28 -3.13 16.23
C TYR A 356 5.67 -4.01 17.33
N THR A 357 4.47 -3.66 17.79
CA THR A 357 3.63 -4.57 18.58
C THR A 357 3.23 -5.79 17.74
N VAL A 358 3.49 -6.98 18.27
CA VAL A 358 3.18 -8.27 17.62
C VAL A 358 2.37 -9.16 18.55
N CYS A 359 1.75 -10.22 18.03
CA CYS A 359 0.98 -11.15 18.85
C CYS A 359 1.87 -12.23 19.47
N THR A 360 1.55 -12.68 20.69
CA THR A 360 2.14 -13.92 21.21
C THR A 360 1.85 -15.07 20.23
N LEU A 361 2.90 -15.68 19.68
CA LEU A 361 2.75 -16.90 18.88
C LEU A 361 2.17 -18.04 19.75
N PRO A 362 1.39 -18.97 19.18
CA PRO A 362 0.90 -20.14 19.91
C PRO A 362 2.04 -20.90 20.57
N GLN A 363 1.79 -21.51 21.74
CA GLN A 363 2.82 -22.21 22.50
C GLN A 363 3.55 -23.26 21.65
N GLY A 364 4.88 -23.10 21.53
CA GLY A 364 5.74 -24.00 20.77
C GLY A 364 5.84 -23.71 19.27
N VAL A 365 5.26 -22.60 18.80
CA VAL A 365 5.47 -22.05 17.45
C VAL A 365 6.51 -20.93 17.55
N THR A 366 7.47 -20.94 16.64
CA THR A 366 8.54 -19.94 16.48
C THR A 366 8.51 -19.37 15.06
N LEU A 367 9.23 -18.29 14.82
CA LEU A 367 9.42 -17.77 13.45
C LEU A 367 10.04 -18.79 12.49
N ALA A 368 10.90 -19.67 12.99
CA ALA A 368 11.51 -20.72 12.18
C ALA A 368 10.48 -21.72 11.61
N ASP A 369 9.27 -21.77 12.18
CA ASP A 369 8.17 -22.60 11.70
C ASP A 369 7.38 -21.97 10.54
N ASP A 370 7.69 -20.72 10.14
CA ASP A 370 7.00 -19.96 9.08
C ASP A 370 5.47 -19.96 9.26
N PRO A 371 4.97 -19.41 10.38
CA PRO A 371 3.54 -19.42 10.66
C PRO A 371 2.75 -18.60 9.61
N PRO A 372 1.55 -19.07 9.20
CA PRO A 372 0.74 -18.33 8.24
C PRO A 372 0.28 -16.99 8.85
N PRO A 373 0.10 -15.93 8.04
CA PRO A 373 -0.38 -14.66 8.54
C PRO A 373 -1.80 -14.78 9.12
N GLY A 374 -2.07 -14.01 10.18
CA GLY A 374 -3.40 -13.92 10.78
C GLY A 374 -3.81 -15.11 11.66
N LEU A 375 -2.85 -15.88 12.21
CA LEU A 375 -3.11 -16.94 13.20
C LEU A 375 -3.97 -16.49 14.39
N LEU A 376 -3.84 -15.22 14.78
CA LEU A 376 -4.60 -14.60 15.86
C LEU A 376 -5.21 -13.30 15.36
N ASP A 377 -6.49 -13.09 15.69
CA ASP A 377 -7.16 -11.83 15.44
C ASP A 377 -6.58 -10.73 16.35
N ALA A 378 -6.43 -9.51 15.86
CA ALA A 378 -5.86 -8.41 16.61
C ALA A 378 -6.63 -8.09 17.92
N ASN A 379 -7.93 -8.41 18.00
CA ASN A 379 -8.72 -8.20 19.22
C ASN A 379 -8.58 -9.33 20.25
N HIS A 380 -8.11 -10.51 19.82
CA HIS A 380 -7.86 -11.67 20.67
C HIS A 380 -6.36 -11.96 20.85
N CYS A 381 -5.55 -11.11 20.25
CA CYS A 381 -4.11 -11.07 20.34
C CYS A 381 -3.72 -10.69 21.76
N ASN A 382 -3.01 -11.58 22.45
CA ASN A 382 -2.21 -11.17 23.59
C ASN A 382 -0.98 -10.44 23.04
N GLY A 383 -1.09 -9.13 22.85
CA GLY A 383 -0.04 -8.34 22.22
C GLY A 383 1.21 -8.26 23.09
N HIS A 384 2.38 -8.46 22.49
CA HIS A 384 3.66 -8.08 23.03
C HIS A 384 4.08 -6.77 22.39
N THR A 385 4.17 -5.71 23.19
CA THR A 385 4.72 -4.43 22.74
C THR A 385 6.22 -4.47 22.99
N ALA A 386 7.02 -4.70 21.95
CA ALA A 386 8.47 -4.56 22.08
C ALA A 386 8.85 -3.08 22.28
N TRP A 387 8.26 -2.21 21.47
CA TRP A 387 8.43 -0.75 21.55
C TRP A 387 7.90 -0.19 22.88
N ALA A 388 8.68 0.63 23.60
CA ALA A 388 8.27 1.25 24.87
C ALA A 388 7.89 0.26 26.00
N SER A 389 8.29 -1.01 25.91
CA SER A 389 8.16 -1.95 27.05
C SER A 389 9.29 -2.97 27.10
N LEU A 390 9.81 -3.42 25.96
CA LEU A 390 11.01 -4.25 25.90
C LEU A 390 12.27 -3.42 25.59
N ILE A 391 12.15 -2.45 24.70
CA ILE A 391 13.30 -1.71 24.15
C ILE A 391 13.08 -0.20 24.27
N VAL A 392 14.18 0.55 24.13
CA VAL A 392 14.19 2.00 24.02
C VAL A 392 14.47 2.39 22.57
N GLY A 393 13.65 3.26 21.98
CA GLY A 393 13.75 3.64 20.58
C GLY A 393 14.56 4.92 20.35
N TYR A 394 15.34 4.96 19.25
CA TYR A 394 16.06 6.15 18.83
C TYR A 394 15.92 6.42 17.32
N ASP A 395 15.52 7.64 16.94
CA ASP A 395 15.36 8.06 15.56
C ASP A 395 16.67 8.67 15.01
N MET A 396 17.25 8.06 13.97
CA MET A 396 18.49 8.55 13.35
C MET A 396 18.29 9.73 12.38
N GLY A 397 17.06 10.02 11.97
CA GLY A 397 16.70 11.12 11.09
C GLY A 397 17.34 11.01 9.71
N LEU A 398 17.42 9.82 9.11
CA LEU A 398 18.17 9.60 7.87
C LEU A 398 17.63 10.40 6.68
N ALA A 399 16.35 10.75 6.66
CA ALA A 399 15.74 11.60 5.64
C ALA A 399 16.20 13.08 5.67
N ILE A 400 16.80 13.57 6.76
CA ILE A 400 17.17 14.99 6.90
C ILE A 400 18.49 15.30 6.15
N GLU A 401 18.77 16.57 5.91
CA GLU A 401 20.01 17.00 5.25
C GLU A 401 21.25 16.63 6.06
N ASP A 402 22.36 16.32 5.38
CA ASP A 402 23.65 16.03 6.01
C ASP A 402 24.29 17.30 6.57
N GLU A 403 23.78 17.73 7.72
CA GLU A 403 24.19 18.90 8.50
C GLU A 403 24.83 18.48 9.84
N PRO A 404 25.52 19.41 10.54
CA PRO A 404 26.12 19.11 11.84
C PRO A 404 25.13 18.50 12.85
N ALA A 405 23.87 18.97 12.86
CA ALA A 405 22.83 18.42 13.72
C ALA A 405 22.52 16.94 13.41
N LYS A 406 22.46 16.54 12.14
CA LYS A 406 22.31 15.13 11.75
C LYS A 406 23.51 14.31 12.17
N ARG A 407 24.73 14.85 12.04
CA ARG A 407 25.94 14.18 12.50
C ARG A 407 25.88 13.90 13.99
N GLU A 408 25.50 14.89 14.80
CA GLU A 408 25.34 14.72 16.25
C GLU A 408 24.30 13.63 16.59
N LEU A 409 23.17 13.62 15.88
CA LEU A 409 22.15 12.55 16.01
C LEU A 409 22.71 11.16 15.68
N LEU A 410 23.43 11.02 14.57
CA LEU A 410 24.04 9.74 14.17
C LEU A 410 25.11 9.27 15.15
N LEU A 411 25.97 10.17 15.62
CA LEU A 411 26.99 9.84 16.59
C LEU A 411 26.36 9.38 17.91
N LYS A 412 25.33 10.08 18.38
CA LYS A 412 24.58 9.68 19.57
C LYS A 412 23.90 8.32 19.37
N ALA A 413 23.24 8.12 18.23
CA ALA A 413 22.60 6.85 17.88
C ALA A 413 23.59 5.68 17.93
N LEU A 414 24.76 5.80 17.29
CA LEU A 414 25.77 4.74 17.24
C LEU A 414 26.46 4.52 18.59
N ASN A 415 26.64 5.58 19.38
CA ASN A 415 27.21 5.44 20.72
C ASN A 415 26.26 4.75 21.69
N ASP A 416 24.96 5.03 21.62
CA ASP A 416 24.00 4.50 22.60
C ASP A 416 23.25 3.24 22.13
N SER A 417 23.22 2.90 20.84
CA SER A 417 22.36 1.81 20.36
C SER A 417 23.03 0.43 20.41
N ASP A 418 22.34 -0.55 20.97
CA ASP A 418 22.71 -1.97 20.87
C ASP A 418 22.36 -2.55 19.50
N TYR A 419 21.29 -2.04 18.88
CA TYR A 419 20.83 -2.48 17.59
C TYR A 419 20.52 -1.32 16.65
N LEU A 420 20.81 -1.51 15.36
CA LEU A 420 20.35 -0.64 14.28
C LEU A 420 19.41 -1.43 13.38
N THR A 421 18.32 -0.81 12.97
CA THR A 421 17.34 -1.42 12.07
C THR A 421 17.23 -0.63 10.78
N ILE A 422 17.14 -1.36 9.67
CA ILE A 422 16.76 -0.85 8.35
C ILE A 422 15.51 -1.61 7.96
N SER A 423 14.37 -0.92 7.86
CA SER A 423 13.08 -1.58 7.65
C SER A 423 12.66 -1.67 6.19
N SER A 424 13.32 -0.91 5.32
CA SER A 424 13.19 -1.03 3.86
C SER A 424 14.39 -0.43 3.12
N ASN A 425 14.39 -0.50 1.80
CA ASN A 425 15.37 0.17 0.94
C ASN A 425 15.04 1.63 0.62
N ARG A 426 14.02 2.21 1.26
CA ARG A 426 13.57 3.58 1.02
C ARG A 426 14.69 4.60 1.09
N PHE A 427 15.59 4.48 2.07
CA PHE A 427 16.70 5.42 2.23
C PHE A 427 17.99 4.92 1.60
N TYR A 428 18.50 3.74 1.99
CA TYR A 428 19.80 3.27 1.52
C TYR A 428 19.89 3.10 -0.01
N ASP A 429 18.77 2.83 -0.71
CA ASP A 429 18.76 2.86 -2.19
C ASP A 429 18.48 4.27 -2.72
N SER A 430 17.38 4.92 -2.31
CA SER A 430 16.96 6.19 -2.93
C SER A 430 17.92 7.35 -2.67
N GLU A 431 18.48 7.48 -1.46
CA GLU A 431 19.41 8.56 -1.12
C GLU A 431 20.78 8.36 -1.78
N SER A 432 21.16 7.11 -2.04
CA SER A 432 22.40 6.77 -2.77
C SER A 432 22.42 7.28 -4.20
N ARG A 433 21.24 7.54 -4.77
CA ARG A 433 21.07 8.14 -6.10
C ARG A 433 21.38 9.65 -6.11
N ILE A 434 21.45 10.29 -4.93
CA ILE A 434 21.75 11.71 -4.77
C ILE A 434 22.98 11.90 -3.85
N PRO A 435 24.15 11.35 -4.21
CA PRO A 435 25.32 11.28 -3.32
C PRO A 435 25.89 12.66 -2.96
N ALA A 436 25.60 13.66 -3.78
CA ALA A 436 26.03 15.03 -3.52
C ALA A 436 25.18 15.72 -2.44
N ARG A 437 23.95 15.24 -2.17
CA ARG A 437 23.07 15.74 -1.11
C ARG A 437 23.32 15.04 0.22
N TRP A 438 23.47 13.72 0.18
CA TRP A 438 23.72 12.91 1.38
C TRP A 438 25.08 12.19 1.36
N PRO A 439 26.21 12.92 1.31
CA PRO A 439 27.53 12.29 1.28
C PRO A 439 27.87 11.52 2.57
N MET A 440 27.44 12.02 3.73
CA MET A 440 27.64 11.41 5.04
C MET A 440 26.76 10.18 5.22
N THR A 441 25.46 10.28 4.89
CA THR A 441 24.54 9.14 5.04
C THR A 441 24.89 7.99 4.11
N ASN A 442 25.31 8.29 2.88
CA ASN A 442 25.82 7.27 1.97
C ASN A 442 27.13 6.63 2.44
N ALA A 443 28.00 7.39 3.13
CA ALA A 443 29.20 6.83 3.73
C ALA A 443 28.87 5.94 4.95
N TYR A 444 27.89 6.35 5.75
CA TYR A 444 27.33 5.55 6.85
C TYR A 444 26.85 4.19 6.35
N TYR A 445 25.94 4.12 5.38
CA TYR A 445 25.45 2.82 4.87
C TYR A 445 26.56 1.93 4.33
N ARG A 446 27.50 2.50 3.55
CA ARG A 446 28.63 1.71 3.03
C ARG A 446 29.46 1.07 4.12
N LYS A 447 29.79 1.81 5.19
CA LYS A 447 30.55 1.26 6.32
C LYS A 447 29.72 0.31 7.17
N LEU A 448 28.43 0.59 7.36
CA LEU A 448 27.52 -0.28 8.11
C LEU A 448 27.42 -1.66 7.44
N PHE A 449 27.10 -1.73 6.15
CA PHE A 449 27.01 -2.99 5.41
C PHE A 449 28.37 -3.71 5.25
N ALA A 450 29.48 -2.98 5.37
CA ALA A 450 30.83 -3.56 5.40
C ALA A 450 31.25 -4.08 6.78
N GLY A 451 30.47 -3.81 7.84
CA GLY A 451 30.83 -4.15 9.23
C GLY A 451 31.94 -3.25 9.81
N GLU A 452 32.22 -2.10 9.19
CA GLU A 452 33.33 -1.20 9.56
C GLU A 452 32.94 -0.12 10.58
N LEU A 453 31.70 -0.14 11.10
CA LEU A 453 31.21 0.79 12.13
C LEU A 453 31.14 0.18 13.54
N GLY A 454 31.66 -1.04 13.74
CA GLY A 454 31.47 -1.76 15.01
C GLY A 454 30.04 -2.28 15.19
N TYR A 455 29.40 -2.65 14.09
CA TYR A 455 28.08 -3.28 14.04
C TYR A 455 28.13 -4.48 13.08
N GLU A 456 27.66 -5.63 13.54
CA GLU A 456 27.57 -6.85 12.75
C GLU A 456 26.14 -7.12 12.30
N LEU A 457 25.95 -7.73 11.13
CA LEU A 457 24.63 -8.09 10.62
C LEU A 457 24.11 -9.31 11.40
N ALA A 458 23.15 -9.09 12.30
CA ALA A 458 22.61 -10.10 13.20
C ALA A 458 21.45 -10.90 12.57
N ALA A 459 20.59 -10.24 11.79
CA ALA A 459 19.48 -10.90 11.11
C ALA A 459 19.09 -10.19 9.81
N VAL A 460 18.55 -10.97 8.86
CA VAL A 460 17.95 -10.49 7.61
C VAL A 460 16.61 -11.21 7.42
N PHE A 461 15.55 -10.44 7.26
CA PHE A 461 14.21 -10.97 6.96
C PHE A 461 13.86 -10.58 5.53
N GLN A 462 13.65 -11.59 4.69
CA GLN A 462 13.41 -11.39 3.27
C GLN A 462 12.41 -12.41 2.76
N GLU A 463 11.34 -11.90 2.14
CA GLU A 463 10.49 -12.69 1.26
C GLU A 463 10.77 -12.35 -0.19
N THR A 464 10.68 -13.33 -1.08
CA THR A 464 10.91 -13.14 -2.52
C THR A 464 9.80 -13.80 -3.33
N PHE A 465 9.77 -13.59 -4.64
CA PHE A 465 8.87 -14.35 -5.50
C PHE A 465 9.30 -15.80 -5.43
N GLU A 466 8.51 -16.64 -4.76
CA GLU A 466 8.94 -18.01 -4.49
C GLU A 466 7.87 -19.08 -4.65
N LEU A 467 8.32 -20.24 -5.13
CA LEU A 467 7.51 -21.45 -5.18
C LEU A 467 8.43 -22.68 -5.11
N GLY A 468 8.51 -23.29 -3.94
CA GLY A 468 9.46 -24.36 -3.67
C GLY A 468 10.91 -23.84 -3.81
N PRO A 469 11.78 -24.49 -4.60
CA PRO A 469 13.18 -24.07 -4.74
C PRO A 469 13.38 -22.85 -5.66
N LEU A 470 12.35 -22.39 -6.35
CA LEU A 470 12.44 -21.23 -7.25
C LEU A 470 12.26 -19.96 -6.42
N ARG A 471 13.27 -19.09 -6.43
CA ARG A 471 13.27 -17.79 -5.75
C ARG A 471 13.76 -16.71 -6.69
N VAL A 472 13.05 -15.58 -6.74
CA VAL A 472 13.44 -14.39 -7.50
C VAL A 472 13.23 -13.18 -6.61
N SER A 473 14.34 -12.57 -6.19
CA SER A 473 14.31 -11.33 -5.41
C SER A 473 13.93 -10.17 -6.31
N ASP A 474 12.98 -9.36 -5.85
CA ASP A 474 12.52 -8.12 -6.47
C ASP A 474 13.35 -6.88 -6.08
N GLN A 475 14.34 -7.08 -5.19
CA GLN A 475 15.22 -6.06 -4.65
C GLN A 475 16.68 -6.40 -4.93
N TYR A 476 17.50 -5.39 -5.18
CA TYR A 476 18.96 -5.54 -5.23
C TYR A 476 19.57 -5.20 -3.86
N LEU A 477 20.00 -6.22 -3.12
CA LEU A 477 20.47 -5.99 -1.75
C LEU A 477 21.94 -5.54 -1.71
N PRO A 478 22.31 -4.65 -0.77
CA PRO A 478 23.71 -4.24 -0.56
C PRO A 478 24.63 -5.41 -0.17
N THR A 479 24.08 -6.50 0.36
CA THR A 479 24.80 -7.71 0.74
C THR A 479 25.11 -8.64 -0.44
N TYR A 480 24.54 -8.38 -1.63
CA TYR A 480 24.78 -9.21 -2.80
C TYR A 480 26.17 -8.96 -3.40
N SER A 481 26.92 -10.04 -3.62
CA SER A 481 28.18 -10.02 -4.37
C SER A 481 27.90 -10.05 -5.88
N SER A 482 27.38 -8.93 -6.40
CA SER A 482 27.03 -8.82 -7.82
C SER A 482 27.33 -7.42 -8.39
N PRO A 483 27.36 -7.26 -9.73
CA PRO A 483 27.62 -5.95 -10.33
C PRO A 483 26.51 -4.93 -10.03
N ALA A 484 26.90 -3.72 -9.63
CA ALA A 484 25.96 -2.64 -9.26
C ALA A 484 24.96 -2.26 -10.36
N TRP A 485 25.25 -2.50 -11.64
CA TRP A 485 24.31 -2.22 -12.74
C TRP A 485 23.05 -3.09 -12.68
N LEU A 486 23.06 -4.21 -11.97
CA LEU A 486 21.87 -5.04 -11.75
C LEU A 486 20.82 -4.33 -10.88
N ASN A 487 21.23 -3.35 -10.07
CA ASN A 487 20.31 -2.51 -9.30
C ASN A 487 19.29 -1.78 -10.19
N GLU A 488 19.64 -1.47 -11.45
CA GLU A 488 18.70 -0.84 -12.38
C GLU A 488 17.56 -1.77 -12.86
N PHE A 489 17.61 -3.06 -12.52
CA PHE A 489 16.59 -4.04 -12.88
C PHE A 489 15.63 -4.43 -11.73
N GLU A 490 15.86 -3.93 -10.52
CA GLU A 490 14.94 -4.11 -9.38
C GLU A 490 13.53 -3.54 -9.67
N ALA A 491 12.57 -3.92 -8.86
CA ALA A 491 11.22 -3.36 -8.94
C ALA A 491 11.18 -1.91 -8.43
N GLU A 492 10.22 -1.10 -8.90
CA GLU A 492 10.01 0.23 -8.34
C GLU A 492 9.73 0.17 -6.83
N GLU A 493 10.04 1.25 -6.10
CA GLU A 493 10.01 1.25 -4.63
C GLU A 493 8.64 0.80 -4.06
N ALA A 494 7.57 1.29 -4.68
CA ALA A 494 6.21 1.00 -4.27
C ALA A 494 5.84 -0.49 -4.38
N PHE A 495 6.62 -1.28 -5.14
CA PHE A 495 6.39 -2.70 -5.35
C PHE A 495 6.87 -3.55 -4.16
N HIS A 496 7.93 -3.14 -3.45
CA HIS A 496 8.44 -3.90 -2.29
C HIS A 496 8.22 -3.21 -0.94
N VAL A 497 8.24 -1.87 -0.83
CA VAL A 497 8.13 -1.19 0.49
C VAL A 497 6.76 -1.41 1.15
N TYR A 498 5.71 -1.50 0.35
CA TYR A 498 4.34 -1.72 0.81
C TYR A 498 3.93 -3.20 0.91
N ASP A 499 4.72 -4.11 0.32
CA ASP A 499 4.51 -5.56 0.42
C ASP A 499 5.46 -6.12 1.49
N HIS A 500 6.53 -6.82 1.11
CA HIS A 500 7.49 -7.46 2.03
C HIS A 500 8.92 -6.94 1.80
N PRO A 501 9.28 -5.75 2.31
CA PRO A 501 10.62 -5.21 2.14
C PRO A 501 11.64 -6.02 2.93
N VAL A 502 12.90 -6.00 2.48
CA VAL A 502 13.95 -6.67 3.26
C VAL A 502 14.28 -5.84 4.50
N VAL A 503 14.23 -6.48 5.66
CA VAL A 503 14.61 -5.89 6.94
C VAL A 503 15.99 -6.37 7.34
N PHE A 504 16.87 -5.44 7.70
CA PHE A 504 18.18 -5.73 8.26
C PHE A 504 18.22 -5.34 9.73
N VAL A 505 18.77 -6.23 10.56
CA VAL A 505 19.07 -5.94 11.96
C VAL A 505 20.57 -6.07 12.17
N PHE A 506 21.17 -4.98 12.60
CA PHE A 506 22.58 -4.94 12.99
C PHE A 506 22.69 -4.89 14.50
N ARG A 507 23.66 -5.62 15.06
CA ARG A 507 23.97 -5.64 16.48
C ARG A 507 25.33 -4.98 16.71
N LYS A 508 25.44 -4.16 17.75
CA LYS A 508 26.70 -3.56 18.16
C LYS A 508 27.70 -4.65 18.55
N SER A 509 28.89 -4.58 17.98
CA SER A 509 29.95 -5.54 18.22
C SER A 509 30.87 -5.06 19.35
N ALA A 510 31.59 -6.00 19.97
CA ALA A 510 32.48 -5.70 21.10
C ALA A 510 33.72 -4.86 20.72
N ASP A 511 34.01 -4.72 19.43
CA ASP A 511 35.07 -3.90 18.84
C ASP A 511 34.60 -2.50 18.42
N TYR A 512 33.39 -2.07 18.80
CA TYR A 512 32.93 -0.70 18.60
C TYR A 512 33.87 0.33 19.25
N ASP A 513 34.32 1.31 18.48
CA ASP A 513 35.18 2.40 18.92
C ASP A 513 34.51 3.75 18.61
N ALA A 514 34.00 4.40 19.66
CA ALA A 514 33.31 5.68 19.56
C ALA A 514 34.18 6.77 18.94
N GLN A 515 35.49 6.79 19.25
CA GLN A 515 36.41 7.80 18.72
C GLN A 515 36.68 7.56 17.24
N ALA A 516 36.86 6.30 16.83
CA ALA A 516 37.05 5.96 15.41
C ALA A 516 35.82 6.31 14.56
N VAL A 517 34.61 6.08 15.11
CA VAL A 517 33.34 6.47 14.47
C VAL A 517 33.23 7.99 14.37
N GLU A 518 33.52 8.72 15.45
CA GLU A 518 33.52 10.18 15.47
C GLU A 518 34.51 10.77 14.44
N ASP A 519 35.75 10.29 14.43
CA ASP A 519 36.78 10.72 13.48
C ASP A 519 36.35 10.47 12.03
N PHE A 520 35.71 9.33 11.75
CA PHE A 520 35.16 9.01 10.44
C PHE A 520 34.10 10.04 10.01
N PHE A 521 33.11 10.33 10.86
CA PHE A 521 32.05 11.29 10.51
C PHE A 521 32.58 12.72 10.39
N ASN A 522 33.53 13.11 11.25
CA ASN A 522 34.16 14.42 11.23
C ASN A 522 35.04 14.64 9.99
N ALA A 523 35.61 13.58 9.43
CA ALA A 523 36.37 13.64 8.17
C ALA A 523 35.50 13.89 6.93
N ILE A 524 34.17 13.69 7.01
CA ILE A 524 33.26 13.90 5.88
C ILE A 524 32.86 15.37 5.80
N PRO A 525 33.11 16.07 4.68
CA PRO A 525 32.73 17.47 4.53
C PRO A 525 31.21 17.63 4.41
N LEU A 526 30.59 18.35 5.36
CA LEU A 526 29.18 18.74 5.36
C LEU A 526 28.98 20.07 4.62
N ASN A 527 29.51 20.19 3.41
CA ASN A 527 29.38 21.42 2.64
C ASN A 527 28.14 21.38 1.75
N ARG A 528 26.96 21.54 2.35
CA ARG A 528 25.75 22.05 1.69
C ARG A 528 24.84 22.81 2.66
N SER A 529 25.15 24.07 2.91
CA SER A 529 24.24 25.03 3.54
C SER A 529 23.89 26.21 2.61
N GLY A 530 23.97 26.06 1.29
CA GLY A 530 23.79 27.22 0.38
C GLY A 530 23.40 26.98 -1.08
N ALA A 531 22.94 25.78 -1.48
CA ALA A 531 22.55 25.52 -2.88
C ALA A 531 21.09 25.04 -3.06
N VAL A 532 20.42 24.69 -1.98
CA VAL A 532 18.98 24.53 -1.94
C VAL A 532 18.50 25.71 -1.10
N GLY A 533 18.13 26.80 -1.76
CA GLY A 533 17.57 27.95 -1.05
C GLY A 533 16.40 27.47 -0.20
N THR A 534 16.25 28.04 0.97
CA THR A 534 15.04 27.95 1.80
C THR A 534 13.75 28.29 1.01
N GLU A 535 13.89 28.86 -0.18
CA GLU A 535 12.85 29.07 -1.20
C GLU A 535 12.22 27.77 -1.76
N THR A 536 12.89 26.61 -1.75
CA THR A 536 12.26 25.36 -2.27
C THR A 536 11.37 24.63 -1.26
N VAL A 537 11.28 25.12 -0.03
CA VAL A 537 10.39 24.59 1.02
C VAL A 537 9.14 25.50 1.20
N GLU A 538 8.86 26.37 0.21
CA GLU A 538 7.88 27.45 0.27
C GLU A 538 6.38 27.05 0.40
N ASN A 539 6.01 25.77 0.53
CA ASN A 539 4.60 25.35 0.55
C ASN A 539 4.27 24.18 1.52
N CYS A 540 4.84 24.16 2.73
CA CYS A 540 4.55 23.08 3.70
C CYS A 540 3.24 23.31 4.48
N PRO A 541 2.22 22.41 4.37
CA PRO A 541 1.09 22.38 5.29
C PRO A 541 1.56 21.96 6.70
N SER A 542 0.89 22.46 7.74
CA SER A 542 1.25 22.31 9.17
C SER A 542 1.38 20.86 9.71
N ILE A 543 1.19 19.84 8.88
CA ILE A 543 1.26 18.42 9.29
C ILE A 543 2.69 17.86 9.24
N PHE A 544 3.66 18.58 8.66
CA PHE A 544 5.05 18.15 8.50
C PHE A 544 6.04 18.82 9.47
N ALA A 545 5.56 19.51 10.51
CA ALA A 545 6.39 20.29 11.45
C ALA A 545 6.98 19.47 12.62
N GLN A 546 7.19 18.16 12.47
CA GLN A 546 7.87 17.34 13.46
C GLN A 546 9.36 17.24 13.11
N LEU A 547 10.24 17.10 14.12
CA LEU A 547 11.64 16.70 13.89
C LEU A 547 11.63 15.39 13.06
N GLY A 548 12.29 15.40 11.90
CA GLY A 548 12.19 14.34 10.88
C GLY A 548 11.24 14.64 9.71
N GLY A 549 10.41 15.68 9.82
CA GLY A 549 9.78 16.38 8.71
C GLY A 549 10.58 17.64 8.42
N GLY A 550 11.10 17.77 7.19
CA GLY A 550 12.00 18.84 6.76
C GLY A 550 11.67 20.20 7.40
N GLY A 551 12.55 20.64 8.31
CA GLY A 551 12.36 21.84 9.11
C GLY A 551 12.42 23.11 8.26
N CYS A 552 11.73 24.15 8.71
CA CYS A 552 11.88 25.52 8.21
C CYS A 552 11.98 26.52 9.35
N ASP A 553 12.95 27.43 9.19
CA ASP A 553 13.26 28.57 10.07
C ASP A 553 12.15 29.64 10.03
N THR A 554 11.92 30.30 11.16
CA THR A 554 10.85 31.27 11.43
C THR A 554 11.25 32.74 11.23
N ALA A 555 12.44 33.01 10.66
CA ALA A 555 13.08 34.33 10.73
C ALA A 555 13.16 35.17 9.42
N LEU A 556 12.49 34.82 8.31
CA LEU A 556 12.63 35.56 7.04
C LEU A 556 11.36 36.21 6.46
N ILE A 557 11.59 37.34 5.78
CA ILE A 557 10.67 38.38 5.30
C ILE A 557 10.50 38.23 3.76
N ASP A 558 9.40 38.72 3.18
CA ASP A 558 8.98 38.63 1.76
C ASP A 558 8.28 37.34 1.30
N THR A 559 7.74 36.55 2.22
CA THR A 559 6.77 35.48 1.90
C THR A 559 5.33 35.96 2.05
N PHE A 560 4.50 35.79 1.00
CA PHE A 560 3.04 35.91 1.11
C PHE A 560 2.43 34.58 1.57
N THR A 561 2.12 34.46 2.85
CA THR A 561 1.30 33.36 3.37
C THR A 561 -0.15 33.53 2.91
N LEU A 562 -0.62 32.66 2.02
CA LEU A 562 -2.04 32.48 1.77
C LEU A 562 -2.58 31.51 2.81
N SER A 563 -3.39 32.00 3.75
CA SER A 563 -4.21 31.13 4.59
C SER A 563 -5.06 30.19 3.71
N ALA A 564 -5.49 29.04 4.25
CA ALA A 564 -6.43 28.17 3.55
C ALA A 564 -7.65 28.95 3.03
N LEU A 565 -8.07 30.00 3.76
CA LEU A 565 -9.09 30.96 3.36
C LEU A 565 -8.68 31.80 2.13
N GLN A 566 -7.46 32.34 2.09
CA GLN A 566 -6.95 33.13 0.95
C GLN A 566 -6.65 32.26 -0.29
N ALA A 567 -6.26 30.99 -0.11
CA ALA A 567 -6.10 30.03 -1.21
C ALA A 567 -7.45 29.50 -1.73
N SER A 568 -8.53 29.66 -0.95
CA SER A 568 -9.88 29.19 -1.27
C SER A 568 -10.91 30.32 -1.35
N ASP A 569 -10.58 31.40 -2.07
CA ASP A 569 -11.56 32.35 -2.63
C ASP A 569 -12.47 31.66 -3.67
N ALA A 570 -13.16 30.60 -3.23
CA ALA A 570 -14.33 30.02 -3.84
C ALA A 570 -15.52 30.85 -3.36
N PRO A 571 -16.40 31.31 -4.27
CA PRO A 571 -17.53 32.18 -3.93
C PRO A 571 -18.44 31.65 -2.80
N THR A 572 -18.42 30.34 -2.55
CA THR A 572 -19.25 29.66 -1.55
C THR A 572 -18.49 28.82 -0.52
N ARG A 573 -17.14 28.81 -0.48
CA ARG A 573 -16.34 27.96 0.44
C ARG A 573 -16.74 26.47 0.44
N LEU A 574 -17.05 25.92 -0.74
CA LEU A 574 -17.59 24.55 -0.91
C LEU A 574 -18.95 24.29 -0.22
N MET A 575 -19.62 25.34 0.27
CA MET A 575 -20.99 25.24 0.79
C MET A 575 -22.00 25.20 -0.35
N LEU A 576 -23.07 24.44 -0.12
CA LEU A 576 -24.29 24.52 -0.92
C LEU A 576 -24.95 25.89 -0.72
N THR A 577 -25.60 26.40 -1.75
CA THR A 577 -26.51 27.55 -1.57
C THR A 577 -27.76 27.08 -0.81
N PRO A 578 -28.47 27.97 -0.10
CA PRO A 578 -29.71 27.60 0.61
C PRO A 578 -30.74 26.93 -0.30
N GLU A 579 -30.83 27.38 -1.56
CA GLU A 579 -31.70 26.79 -2.59
C GLU A 579 -31.31 25.34 -2.91
N ARG A 580 -30.01 25.08 -3.09
CA ARG A 580 -29.52 23.72 -3.38
C ARG A 580 -29.67 22.82 -2.18
N GLU A 581 -29.40 23.31 -0.99
CA GLU A 581 -29.61 22.58 0.26
C GLU A 581 -31.08 22.16 0.41
N ALA A 582 -32.02 23.06 0.13
CA ALA A 582 -33.44 22.75 0.12
C ALA A 582 -33.78 21.65 -0.89
N ILE A 583 -33.24 21.69 -2.11
CA ILE A 583 -33.43 20.63 -3.12
C ILE A 583 -32.86 19.29 -2.63
N GLN A 584 -31.68 19.28 -1.99
CA GLN A 584 -31.08 18.03 -1.48
C GLN A 584 -31.99 17.35 -0.44
N GLN A 585 -32.82 18.10 0.29
CA GLN A 585 -33.74 17.58 1.30
C GLN A 585 -35.07 17.03 0.73
N THR A 586 -35.33 17.17 -0.58
CA THR A 586 -36.63 16.79 -1.18
C THR A 586 -36.81 15.30 -1.46
N ASN A 587 -35.74 14.49 -1.46
CA ASN A 587 -35.76 13.12 -1.98
C ASN A 587 -36.00 12.05 -0.90
N GLY A 588 -36.73 12.43 0.15
CA GLY A 588 -37.14 11.55 1.26
C GLY A 588 -36.03 11.19 2.25
N SER A 589 -36.42 10.50 3.32
CA SER A 589 -35.48 10.01 4.34
C SER A 589 -34.68 8.79 3.82
N TRP A 590 -33.57 8.47 4.50
CA TRP A 590 -32.75 7.31 4.11
C TRP A 590 -33.53 5.99 4.16
N PHE A 591 -34.39 5.81 5.16
CA PHE A 591 -35.21 4.61 5.35
C PHE A 591 -36.36 4.51 4.33
N GLU A 592 -36.87 5.63 3.82
CA GLU A 592 -37.86 5.65 2.74
C GLU A 592 -37.23 5.23 1.39
N ARG A 593 -35.95 5.58 1.18
CA ARG A 593 -35.22 5.19 -0.03
C ARG A 593 -34.76 3.74 0.00
N PHE A 594 -34.34 3.25 1.16
CA PHE A 594 -33.79 1.91 1.36
C PHE A 594 -34.49 1.18 2.50
N ASP A 595 -35.65 0.58 2.19
CA ASP A 595 -36.42 -0.19 3.15
C ASP A 595 -35.70 -1.50 3.50
N ARG A 596 -35.16 -1.54 4.73
CA ARG A 596 -34.45 -2.70 5.29
C ARG A 596 -35.36 -3.92 5.49
N GLY A 597 -36.66 -3.73 5.62
CA GLY A 597 -37.65 -4.80 5.78
C GLY A 597 -38.13 -5.42 4.47
N SER A 598 -37.83 -4.79 3.32
CA SER A 598 -38.26 -5.30 2.01
C SER A 598 -37.64 -6.65 1.67
N VAL A 599 -38.35 -7.47 0.90
CA VAL A 599 -37.90 -8.82 0.51
C VAL A 599 -36.53 -8.81 -0.18
N ILE A 600 -36.28 -7.79 -1.02
CA ILE A 600 -35.00 -7.67 -1.74
C ILE A 600 -33.82 -7.36 -0.82
N ASN A 601 -34.05 -6.77 0.36
CA ASN A 601 -33.01 -6.45 1.36
C ASN A 601 -32.91 -7.49 2.47
N THR A 602 -33.86 -8.42 2.58
CA THR A 602 -33.89 -9.47 3.62
C THR A 602 -33.59 -10.87 3.10
N GLN A 603 -33.77 -11.13 1.80
CA GLN A 603 -33.58 -12.46 1.19
C GLN A 603 -32.40 -12.46 0.20
N PRO A 604 -31.20 -12.98 0.59
CA PRO A 604 -29.99 -12.89 -0.22
C PRO A 604 -30.13 -13.44 -1.64
N VAL A 605 -30.85 -14.55 -1.82
CA VAL A 605 -31.08 -15.16 -3.14
C VAL A 605 -31.89 -14.22 -4.04
N VAL A 606 -32.93 -13.58 -3.48
CA VAL A 606 -33.74 -12.60 -4.21
C VAL A 606 -32.91 -11.36 -4.53
N THR A 607 -32.09 -10.89 -3.59
CA THR A 607 -31.15 -9.77 -3.80
C THR A 607 -30.23 -10.03 -5.00
N VAL A 608 -29.55 -11.18 -5.02
CA VAL A 608 -28.59 -11.54 -6.08
C VAL A 608 -29.32 -11.71 -7.42
N ALA A 609 -30.47 -12.40 -7.43
CA ALA A 609 -31.24 -12.62 -8.65
C ALA A 609 -31.79 -11.31 -9.23
N ALA A 610 -32.39 -10.45 -8.40
CA ALA A 610 -32.92 -9.17 -8.82
C ALA A 610 -31.81 -8.23 -9.33
N TRP A 611 -30.67 -8.20 -8.64
CA TRP A 611 -29.49 -7.46 -9.07
C TRP A 611 -29.01 -7.92 -10.45
N TRP A 612 -28.80 -9.22 -10.63
CA TRP A 612 -28.35 -9.79 -11.89
C TRP A 612 -29.33 -9.47 -13.03
N LEU A 613 -30.63 -9.64 -12.80
CA LEU A 613 -31.67 -9.31 -13.78
C LEU A 613 -31.68 -7.82 -14.14
N ALA A 614 -31.43 -6.92 -13.19
CA ALA A 614 -31.30 -5.50 -13.47
C ALA A 614 -30.09 -5.21 -14.40
N ILE A 615 -28.92 -5.80 -14.12
CA ILE A 615 -27.74 -5.67 -14.99
C ILE A 615 -28.03 -6.22 -16.41
N MET A 616 -28.75 -7.34 -16.50
CA MET A 616 -29.18 -7.88 -17.80
C MET A 616 -30.12 -6.92 -18.52
N ALA A 617 -31.08 -6.32 -17.81
CA ALA A 617 -32.03 -5.38 -18.38
C ALA A 617 -31.31 -4.18 -19.02
N PHE A 618 -30.32 -3.58 -18.34
CA PHE A 618 -29.51 -2.51 -18.95
C PHE A 618 -28.84 -2.96 -20.25
N GLY A 619 -28.31 -4.19 -20.29
CA GLY A 619 -27.69 -4.75 -21.49
C GLY A 619 -28.67 -4.93 -22.65
N TRP A 620 -29.81 -5.58 -22.40
CA TRP A 620 -30.82 -5.83 -23.42
C TRP A 620 -31.48 -4.56 -23.94
N ILE A 621 -31.68 -3.57 -23.07
CA ILE A 621 -32.20 -2.26 -23.45
C ILE A 621 -31.22 -1.54 -24.38
N ALA A 622 -29.92 -1.51 -24.04
CA ALA A 622 -28.93 -0.79 -24.84
C ALA A 622 -28.48 -1.55 -26.10
N TRP A 623 -28.64 -2.87 -26.15
CA TRP A 623 -28.07 -3.69 -27.22
C TRP A 623 -28.54 -3.31 -28.62
N PRO A 624 -29.83 -3.04 -28.91
CA PRO A 624 -30.22 -2.62 -30.25
C PRO A 624 -29.52 -1.35 -30.73
N LEU A 625 -29.24 -0.39 -29.85
CA LEU A 625 -28.48 0.80 -30.19
C LEU A 625 -27.03 0.45 -30.50
N VAL A 626 -26.38 -0.28 -29.60
CA VAL A 626 -24.98 -0.72 -29.73
C VAL A 626 -24.78 -1.59 -30.98
N PHE A 627 -25.77 -2.44 -31.32
CA PHE A 627 -25.80 -3.27 -32.52
C PHE A 627 -25.71 -2.43 -33.81
N THR A 628 -26.32 -1.25 -33.82
CA THR A 628 -26.28 -0.35 -34.98
C THR A 628 -25.01 0.47 -35.06
N LEU A 629 -24.42 0.81 -33.91
CA LEU A 629 -23.17 1.57 -33.81
C LEU A 629 -21.95 0.71 -34.17
N PHE A 630 -22.00 -0.59 -33.88
CA PHE A 630 -20.88 -1.51 -34.10
C PHE A 630 -21.22 -2.66 -35.05
N PRO A 631 -21.61 -2.38 -36.32
CA PRO A 631 -21.98 -3.40 -37.28
C PRO A 631 -20.79 -4.28 -37.71
N GLY A 632 -19.56 -3.78 -37.54
CA GLY A 632 -18.32 -4.48 -37.87
C GLY A 632 -17.84 -5.45 -36.79
N LEU A 633 -18.41 -5.42 -35.59
CA LEU A 633 -18.06 -6.38 -34.53
C LEU A 633 -18.82 -7.69 -34.77
N ALA A 634 -18.11 -8.81 -34.63
CA ALA A 634 -18.67 -10.15 -34.72
C ALA A 634 -19.79 -10.37 -33.72
N ASP A 635 -19.69 -9.87 -32.48
CA ASP A 635 -20.74 -9.97 -31.47
C ASP A 635 -21.81 -8.87 -31.56
N ARG A 636 -21.65 -7.90 -32.48
CA ARG A 636 -22.48 -6.69 -32.61
C ARG A 636 -22.56 -5.88 -31.31
N GLY A 637 -21.49 -5.92 -30.51
CA GLY A 637 -21.36 -5.20 -29.24
C GLY A 637 -22.25 -5.72 -28.10
N PHE A 638 -22.78 -6.94 -28.21
CA PHE A 638 -23.61 -7.54 -27.15
C PHE A 638 -22.86 -7.68 -25.82
N ALA A 639 -21.57 -8.02 -25.86
CA ALA A 639 -20.75 -8.20 -24.66
C ALA A 639 -20.60 -6.91 -23.84
N VAL A 640 -20.50 -5.75 -24.50
CA VAL A 640 -20.35 -4.43 -23.85
C VAL A 640 -21.69 -3.74 -23.60
N ALA A 641 -22.81 -4.30 -24.06
CA ALA A 641 -24.12 -3.66 -23.98
C ALA A 641 -24.55 -3.39 -22.54
N LYS A 642 -24.24 -4.29 -21.59
CA LYS A 642 -24.56 -4.14 -20.15
C LYS A 642 -23.92 -2.89 -19.56
N LEU A 643 -22.62 -2.72 -19.81
CA LEU A 643 -21.88 -1.53 -19.38
C LEU A 643 -22.37 -0.27 -20.11
N ALA A 644 -22.63 -0.35 -21.41
CA ALA A 644 -23.16 0.77 -22.19
C ALA A 644 -24.52 1.25 -21.64
N GLY A 645 -25.43 0.34 -21.31
CA GLY A 645 -26.71 0.66 -20.72
C GLY A 645 -26.58 1.36 -19.37
N LEU A 646 -25.71 0.83 -18.49
CA LEU A 646 -25.42 1.45 -17.19
C LEU A 646 -24.85 2.86 -17.35
N VAL A 647 -23.82 3.02 -18.19
CA VAL A 647 -23.14 4.31 -18.41
C VAL A 647 -24.09 5.34 -19.03
N VAL A 648 -24.89 4.96 -20.03
CA VAL A 648 -25.82 5.90 -20.68
C VAL A 648 -26.89 6.37 -19.70
N VAL A 649 -27.48 5.46 -18.92
CA VAL A 649 -28.49 5.83 -17.93
C VAL A 649 -27.88 6.66 -16.81
N ALA A 650 -26.73 6.26 -16.27
CA ALA A 650 -26.00 7.00 -15.25
C ALA A 650 -25.60 8.39 -15.72
N TRP A 651 -25.07 8.51 -16.95
CA TRP A 651 -24.71 9.78 -17.55
C TRP A 651 -25.94 10.68 -17.72
N ALA A 652 -27.06 10.16 -18.23
CA ALA A 652 -28.26 10.94 -18.47
C ALA A 652 -28.86 11.50 -17.15
N THR A 653 -28.98 10.65 -16.13
CA THR A 653 -29.53 11.08 -14.83
C THR A 653 -28.56 12.00 -14.09
N TRP A 654 -27.25 11.72 -14.13
CA TRP A 654 -26.22 12.58 -13.54
C TRP A 654 -26.11 13.93 -14.22
N MET A 655 -26.16 13.98 -15.55
CA MET A 655 -26.08 15.24 -16.30
C MET A 655 -27.30 16.11 -16.02
N ALA A 656 -28.50 15.53 -16.00
CA ALA A 656 -29.70 16.26 -15.63
C ALA A 656 -29.64 16.76 -14.18
N ALA A 657 -29.20 15.93 -13.24
CA ALA A 657 -29.03 16.30 -11.84
C ALA A 657 -27.91 17.33 -11.61
N SER A 658 -26.85 17.32 -12.43
CA SER A 658 -25.81 18.35 -12.46
C SER A 658 -26.34 19.66 -13.04
N ALA A 659 -27.27 19.59 -13.99
CA ALA A 659 -28.06 20.72 -14.49
C ALA A 659 -29.18 21.17 -13.52
N GLN A 660 -29.15 20.70 -12.26
CA GLN A 660 -30.10 21.04 -11.19
C GLN A 660 -31.52 20.51 -11.40
N ILE A 661 -31.70 19.50 -12.27
CA ILE A 661 -32.98 18.80 -12.48
C ILE A 661 -32.96 17.53 -11.61
N ALA A 662 -33.87 17.40 -10.66
CA ALA A 662 -33.92 16.31 -9.66
C ALA A 662 -34.27 14.91 -10.23
N LEU A 663 -33.50 14.41 -11.20
CA LEU A 663 -33.64 13.10 -11.84
C LEU A 663 -32.74 12.02 -11.22
N TRP A 664 -31.95 12.34 -10.19
CA TRP A 664 -31.19 11.35 -9.43
C TRP A 664 -32.07 10.65 -8.38
N SER A 665 -33.01 9.85 -8.86
CA SER A 665 -33.99 9.10 -8.07
C SER A 665 -34.40 7.83 -8.80
N GLN A 666 -35.12 6.91 -8.14
CA GLN A 666 -35.66 5.72 -8.79
C GLN A 666 -36.53 6.09 -10.00
N GLY A 667 -37.39 7.11 -9.86
CA GLY A 667 -38.27 7.57 -10.93
C GLY A 667 -37.50 8.19 -12.11
N GLY A 668 -36.47 8.99 -11.83
CA GLY A 668 -35.64 9.57 -12.88
C GLY A 668 -34.79 8.53 -13.63
N ILE A 669 -34.31 7.50 -12.93
CA ILE A 669 -33.65 6.35 -13.54
C ILE A 669 -34.62 5.56 -14.44
N LEU A 670 -35.83 5.27 -13.96
CA LEU A 670 -36.86 4.60 -14.77
C LEU A 670 -37.24 5.42 -16.01
N LEU A 671 -37.33 6.75 -15.89
CA LEU A 671 -37.55 7.65 -17.02
C LEU A 671 -36.41 7.56 -18.04
N ALA A 672 -35.16 7.65 -17.59
CA ALA A 672 -33.99 7.55 -18.45
C ALA A 672 -33.90 6.17 -19.15
N MET A 673 -34.20 5.08 -18.43
CA MET A 673 -34.32 3.75 -19.01
C MET A 673 -35.45 3.68 -20.04
N GLY A 674 -36.62 4.26 -19.75
CA GLY A 674 -37.75 4.32 -20.67
C GLY A 674 -37.42 5.08 -21.96
N LEU A 675 -36.73 6.22 -21.87
CA LEU A 675 -36.23 6.95 -23.03
C LEU A 675 -35.22 6.12 -23.84
N LEU A 676 -34.30 5.43 -23.17
CA LEU A 676 -33.34 4.54 -23.82
C LEU A 676 -34.04 3.36 -24.51
N VAL A 677 -35.11 2.82 -23.92
CA VAL A 677 -35.97 1.80 -24.53
C VAL A 677 -36.59 2.33 -25.82
N LEU A 678 -37.20 3.53 -25.80
CA LEU A 678 -37.81 4.12 -26.99
C LEU A 678 -36.80 4.32 -28.12
N ILE A 679 -35.61 4.83 -27.81
CA ILE A 679 -34.52 5.03 -28.78
C ILE A 679 -34.06 3.67 -29.33
N SER A 680 -33.85 2.69 -28.46
CA SER A 680 -33.35 1.36 -28.83
C SER A 680 -34.39 0.57 -29.62
N LEU A 681 -35.68 0.71 -29.32
CA LEU A 681 -36.77 0.16 -30.13
C LEU A 681 -36.81 0.81 -31.52
N GLY A 682 -36.63 2.13 -31.61
CA GLY A 682 -36.50 2.81 -32.91
C GLY A 682 -35.35 2.26 -33.75
N ALA A 683 -34.18 2.05 -33.12
CA ALA A 683 -33.02 1.42 -33.76
C ALA A 683 -33.29 -0.04 -34.18
N ALA A 684 -33.97 -0.82 -33.32
CA ALA A 684 -34.35 -2.21 -33.57
C ALA A 684 -35.34 -2.32 -34.74
N VAL A 685 -36.39 -1.48 -34.78
CA VAL A 685 -37.41 -1.48 -35.83
C VAL A 685 -36.79 -1.11 -37.18
N ARG A 686 -35.93 -0.07 -37.19
CA ARG A 686 -35.21 0.34 -38.40
C ARG A 686 -34.31 -0.77 -38.96
N ASN A 687 -33.75 -1.61 -38.08
CA ASN A 687 -32.85 -2.71 -38.44
C ASN A 687 -33.46 -4.10 -38.22
N ARG A 688 -34.80 -4.22 -38.21
CA ARG A 688 -35.51 -5.42 -37.74
C ARG A 688 -35.09 -6.72 -38.44
N ALA A 689 -34.85 -6.64 -39.75
CA ALA A 689 -34.45 -7.79 -40.56
C ALA A 689 -33.06 -8.29 -40.15
N ALA A 690 -32.09 -7.37 -40.08
CA ALA A 690 -30.71 -7.68 -39.67
C ALA A 690 -30.66 -8.17 -38.22
N PHE A 691 -31.40 -7.55 -37.31
CA PHE A 691 -31.43 -7.91 -35.89
C PHE A 691 -32.04 -9.30 -35.68
N SER A 692 -33.20 -9.58 -36.28
CA SER A 692 -33.86 -10.89 -36.18
C SER A 692 -33.04 -12.01 -36.82
N GLN A 693 -32.46 -11.76 -38.01
CA GLN A 693 -31.57 -12.71 -38.67
C GLN A 693 -30.34 -13.00 -37.83
N TYR A 694 -29.73 -11.98 -37.23
CA TYR A 694 -28.55 -12.14 -36.40
C TYR A 694 -28.85 -12.99 -35.16
N ILE A 695 -29.95 -12.72 -34.44
CA ILE A 695 -30.36 -13.54 -33.29
C ILE A 695 -30.59 -15.00 -33.71
N ARG A 696 -31.36 -15.25 -34.78
CA ARG A 696 -31.62 -16.62 -35.25
C ARG A 696 -30.34 -17.38 -35.61
N THR A 697 -29.38 -16.68 -36.21
CA THR A 697 -28.12 -17.28 -36.68
C THR A 697 -27.12 -17.49 -35.54
N TYR A 698 -27.05 -16.55 -34.59
CA TYR A 698 -25.98 -16.47 -33.59
C TYR A 698 -26.48 -16.51 -32.13
N TRP A 699 -27.69 -16.99 -31.85
CA TRP A 699 -28.21 -17.06 -30.46
C TRP A 699 -27.28 -17.82 -29.50
N ARG A 700 -26.60 -18.88 -29.98
CA ARG A 700 -25.62 -19.62 -29.17
C ARG A 700 -24.44 -18.75 -28.74
N ARG A 701 -24.00 -17.82 -29.62
CA ARG A 701 -22.96 -16.85 -29.29
C ARG A 701 -23.42 -15.91 -28.17
N LEU A 702 -24.66 -15.43 -28.23
CA LEU A 702 -25.25 -14.60 -27.19
C LEU A 702 -25.33 -15.36 -25.85
N ALA A 703 -25.79 -16.61 -25.87
CA ALA A 703 -25.87 -17.46 -24.68
C ALA A 703 -24.49 -17.72 -24.06
N VAL A 704 -23.44 -17.93 -24.87
CA VAL A 704 -22.07 -18.10 -24.38
C VAL A 704 -21.56 -16.81 -23.73
N ILE A 705 -21.80 -15.64 -24.34
CA ILE A 705 -21.44 -14.34 -23.76
C ILE A 705 -22.12 -14.16 -22.39
N GLU A 706 -23.40 -14.50 -22.29
CA GLU A 706 -24.12 -14.43 -21.00
C GLU A 706 -23.57 -15.41 -19.97
N LEU A 707 -23.28 -16.65 -20.39
CA LEU A 707 -22.72 -17.65 -19.49
C LEU A 707 -21.36 -17.23 -18.94
N ILE A 708 -20.47 -16.70 -19.79
CA ILE A 708 -19.16 -16.17 -19.37
C ILE A 708 -19.35 -15.03 -18.36
N THR A 709 -20.26 -14.10 -18.65
CA THR A 709 -20.53 -12.97 -17.76
C THR A 709 -21.06 -13.45 -16.42
N LEU A 710 -22.00 -14.41 -16.41
CA LEU A 710 -22.58 -14.97 -15.20
C LEU A 710 -21.55 -15.74 -14.38
N LEU A 711 -20.72 -16.58 -15.01
CA LEU A 711 -19.67 -17.32 -14.32
C LEU A 711 -18.62 -16.39 -13.70
N ALA A 712 -18.24 -15.31 -14.40
CA ALA A 712 -17.34 -14.31 -13.83
C ALA A 712 -17.96 -13.60 -12.62
N PHE A 713 -19.25 -13.25 -12.70
CA PHE A 713 -19.98 -12.64 -11.58
C PHE A 713 -20.07 -13.59 -10.37
N LEU A 714 -20.49 -14.83 -10.59
CA LEU A 714 -20.61 -15.83 -9.52
C LEU A 714 -19.25 -16.20 -8.91
N GLY A 715 -18.20 -16.27 -9.73
CA GLY A 715 -16.83 -16.51 -9.26
C GLY A 715 -16.35 -15.43 -8.30
N PHE A 716 -16.52 -14.15 -8.66
CA PHE A 716 -16.11 -13.05 -7.78
C PHE A 716 -17.07 -12.85 -6.60
N LEU A 717 -18.35 -13.20 -6.76
CA LEU A 717 -19.29 -13.25 -5.64
C LEU A 717 -18.86 -14.29 -4.60
N ALA A 718 -18.37 -15.47 -5.02
CA ALA A 718 -17.83 -16.47 -4.10
C ALA A 718 -16.63 -15.93 -3.31
N VAL A 719 -15.76 -15.12 -3.94
CA VAL A 719 -14.69 -14.40 -3.23
C VAL A 719 -15.26 -13.41 -2.23
N ARG A 720 -16.27 -12.61 -2.58
CA ARG A 720 -16.90 -11.68 -1.62
C ARG A 720 -17.61 -12.38 -0.47
N LEU A 721 -18.11 -13.60 -0.67
CA LEU A 721 -18.72 -14.38 0.42
C LEU A 721 -17.71 -14.83 1.48
N THR A 722 -16.41 -14.86 1.19
CA THR A 722 -15.38 -15.19 2.20
C THR A 722 -15.13 -14.04 3.17
N ASN A 723 -15.30 -12.79 2.70
CA ASN A 723 -15.22 -11.60 3.55
C ASN A 723 -16.17 -10.49 3.03
N PRO A 724 -17.47 -10.53 3.41
CA PRO A 724 -18.47 -9.59 2.94
C PRO A 724 -18.42 -8.23 3.66
N ASP A 725 -17.60 -8.10 4.71
CA ASP A 725 -17.52 -6.88 5.50
C ASP A 725 -16.94 -5.72 4.67
N LEU A 726 -17.41 -4.51 5.00
CA LEU A 726 -17.01 -3.24 4.38
C LEU A 726 -16.15 -2.40 5.33
N TRP A 727 -16.04 -2.79 6.60
CA TRP A 727 -15.26 -2.11 7.61
C TRP A 727 -14.33 -3.08 8.32
N HIS A 728 -13.09 -2.63 8.58
CA HIS A 728 -12.21 -3.27 9.54
C HIS A 728 -11.44 -2.15 10.26
N PRO A 729 -11.40 -2.10 11.61
CA PRO A 729 -10.78 -1.00 12.36
C PRO A 729 -9.34 -0.68 11.94
N SER A 730 -8.54 -1.73 11.69
CA SER A 730 -7.11 -1.59 11.36
C SER A 730 -6.74 -1.97 9.92
N PHE A 731 -7.67 -2.59 9.16
CA PHE A 731 -7.42 -3.11 7.79
C PHE A 731 -8.42 -2.55 6.78
N GLY A 732 -9.26 -1.60 7.20
CA GLY A 732 -10.31 -1.00 6.38
C GLY A 732 -9.76 -0.04 5.34
N GLY A 733 -8.56 0.52 5.57
CA GLY A 733 -7.94 1.51 4.69
C GLY A 733 -8.92 2.64 4.32
N GLU A 734 -9.01 2.95 3.03
CA GLU A 734 -9.91 3.98 2.49
C GLU A 734 -11.36 3.52 2.29
N LYS A 735 -11.70 2.23 2.51
CA LYS A 735 -13.08 1.73 2.33
C LYS A 735 -14.16 2.54 3.06
N PRO A 736 -13.93 3.08 4.27
CA PRO A 736 -14.93 3.88 4.96
C PRO A 736 -15.17 5.24 4.29
N MET A 737 -14.10 5.85 3.78
CA MET A 737 -14.15 7.07 2.97
C MET A 737 -14.93 6.79 1.67
N ASP A 738 -14.60 5.72 0.97
CA ASP A 738 -15.28 5.29 -0.25
C ASP A 738 -16.77 5.02 -0.02
N PHE A 739 -17.11 4.31 1.06
CA PHE A 739 -18.50 4.01 1.41
C PHE A 739 -19.26 5.27 1.85
N ALA A 740 -18.60 6.20 2.53
CA ALA A 740 -19.18 7.50 2.88
C ALA A 740 -19.48 8.33 1.62
N TYR A 741 -18.55 8.40 0.66
CA TYR A 741 -18.77 9.07 -0.62
C TYR A 741 -19.87 8.40 -1.44
N PHE A 742 -19.89 7.08 -1.47
CA PHE A 742 -20.96 6.33 -2.14
C PHE A 742 -22.33 6.67 -1.53
N ASN A 743 -22.44 6.69 -0.19
CA ASN A 743 -23.67 7.09 0.49
C ASN A 743 -24.03 8.57 0.26
N GLY A 744 -23.04 9.47 0.20
CA GLY A 744 -23.25 10.88 -0.16
C GLY A 744 -23.84 11.04 -1.56
N VAL A 745 -23.29 10.32 -2.55
CA VAL A 745 -23.83 10.27 -3.92
C VAL A 745 -25.24 9.70 -3.93
N LEU A 746 -25.49 8.58 -3.26
CA LEU A 746 -26.82 7.97 -3.20
C LEU A 746 -27.83 8.86 -2.50
N ARG A 747 -27.44 9.59 -1.45
CA ARG A 747 -28.32 10.49 -0.69
C ARG A 747 -28.66 11.77 -1.45
N SER A 748 -27.81 12.19 -2.38
CA SER A 748 -28.02 13.40 -3.17
C SER A 748 -29.28 13.29 -4.05
N THR A 749 -29.75 14.45 -4.50
CA THR A 749 -30.91 14.67 -5.38
C THR A 749 -30.48 15.42 -6.65
N ILE A 750 -29.56 16.36 -6.47
CA ILE A 750 -28.87 17.12 -7.51
C ILE A 750 -27.36 17.03 -7.27
N PHE A 751 -26.56 17.39 -8.28
CA PHE A 751 -25.11 17.42 -8.18
C PHE A 751 -24.56 18.86 -8.24
N PRO A 752 -23.39 19.15 -7.62
CA PRO A 752 -22.47 18.22 -6.95
C PRO A 752 -23.07 17.52 -5.72
N ALA A 753 -22.59 16.30 -5.44
CA ALA A 753 -23.13 15.48 -4.37
C ALA A 753 -22.90 16.15 -3.00
N ILE A 754 -23.71 15.80 -2.00
CA ILE A 754 -23.43 16.25 -0.62
C ILE A 754 -22.09 15.68 -0.13
N ASP A 755 -21.36 16.46 0.66
CA ASP A 755 -20.14 15.98 1.32
C ASP A 755 -20.49 15.27 2.63
N PRO A 756 -20.09 14.00 2.84
CA PRO A 756 -20.35 13.29 4.09
C PRO A 756 -19.50 13.79 5.27
N TRP A 757 -18.40 14.51 5.02
CA TRP A 757 -17.46 14.99 6.05
C TRP A 757 -17.56 16.50 6.28
N TYR A 758 -18.24 17.24 5.40
CA TYR A 758 -18.41 18.69 5.51
C TYR A 758 -19.89 19.08 5.47
N ALA A 759 -20.50 19.24 6.65
CA ALA A 759 -21.94 19.51 6.78
C ALA A 759 -22.37 20.80 6.05
N GLY A 760 -23.43 20.71 5.24
CA GLY A 760 -23.88 21.80 4.37
C GLY A 760 -23.00 22.01 3.12
N GLY A 761 -21.89 21.27 3.01
CA GLY A 761 -20.96 21.29 1.90
C GLY A 761 -21.34 20.34 0.76
N TYR A 762 -20.61 20.49 -0.34
CA TYR A 762 -20.66 19.57 -1.48
C TYR A 762 -19.32 18.89 -1.72
N LEU A 763 -19.38 17.64 -2.16
CA LEU A 763 -18.23 16.77 -2.40
C LEU A 763 -17.37 17.33 -3.54
N ASN A 764 -16.14 17.70 -3.21
CA ASN A 764 -15.11 18.15 -4.16
C ASN A 764 -14.11 17.03 -4.47
N TYR A 765 -14.61 15.88 -4.94
CA TYR A 765 -13.83 14.69 -5.24
C TYR A 765 -14.33 13.98 -6.50
N TYR A 766 -13.60 12.99 -7.02
CA TYR A 766 -14.09 12.18 -8.14
C TYR A 766 -15.18 11.21 -7.64
N TYR A 767 -16.38 11.32 -8.21
CA TYR A 767 -17.53 10.50 -7.76
C TYR A 767 -18.36 9.89 -8.89
N TYR A 768 -18.00 10.09 -10.16
CA TYR A 768 -18.80 9.56 -11.27
C TYR A 768 -18.86 8.02 -11.29
N GLY A 769 -17.80 7.33 -10.84
CA GLY A 769 -17.82 5.88 -10.63
C GLY A 769 -18.95 5.44 -9.69
N TYR A 770 -19.17 6.17 -8.59
CA TYR A 770 -20.26 5.96 -7.64
C TYR A 770 -21.65 6.16 -8.27
N VAL A 771 -21.78 7.09 -9.22
CA VAL A 771 -23.03 7.29 -9.97
C VAL A 771 -23.33 6.06 -10.83
N ILE A 772 -22.35 5.53 -11.57
CA ILE A 772 -22.56 4.36 -12.45
C ILE A 772 -23.11 3.18 -11.64
N VAL A 773 -22.48 2.88 -10.51
CA VAL A 773 -22.89 1.76 -9.65
C VAL A 773 -24.09 2.09 -8.77
N GLY A 774 -24.37 3.38 -8.54
CA GLY A 774 -25.55 3.84 -7.79
C GLY A 774 -26.87 3.71 -8.56
N VAL A 775 -26.84 3.67 -9.90
CA VAL A 775 -28.03 3.47 -10.73
C VAL A 775 -28.78 2.17 -10.38
N PRO A 776 -28.17 0.97 -10.42
CA PRO A 776 -28.87 -0.26 -10.04
C PRO A 776 -29.28 -0.28 -8.56
N VAL A 777 -28.53 0.39 -7.69
CA VAL A 777 -28.86 0.51 -6.25
C VAL A 777 -30.14 1.31 -6.03
N LEU A 778 -30.25 2.49 -6.63
CA LEU A 778 -31.45 3.32 -6.55
C LEU A 778 -32.64 2.72 -7.30
N LEU A 779 -32.39 2.04 -8.43
CA LEU A 779 -33.41 1.32 -9.19
C LEU A 779 -34.08 0.24 -8.35
N LEU A 780 -33.28 -0.56 -7.64
CA LEU A 780 -33.73 -1.69 -6.83
C LEU A 780 -34.02 -1.33 -5.38
N LYS A 781 -33.72 -0.10 -4.94
CA LYS A 781 -33.80 0.34 -3.55
C LYS A 781 -33.04 -0.58 -2.58
N LEU A 782 -31.89 -1.06 -3.02
CA LEU A 782 -31.03 -1.91 -2.21
C LEU A 782 -30.30 -1.11 -1.15
N VAL A 783 -30.25 -1.63 0.07
CA VAL A 783 -29.45 -1.05 1.15
C VAL A 783 -27.98 -1.02 0.70
N PRO A 784 -27.29 0.14 0.76
CA PRO A 784 -25.97 0.28 0.14
C PRO A 784 -24.90 -0.69 0.66
N SER A 785 -24.94 -1.08 1.93
CA SER A 785 -24.01 -2.07 2.49
C SER A 785 -24.19 -3.47 1.88
N ILE A 786 -25.40 -3.83 1.47
CA ILE A 786 -25.67 -5.06 0.73
C ILE A 786 -25.25 -4.89 -0.73
N ALA A 787 -25.62 -3.77 -1.35
CA ALA A 787 -25.32 -3.51 -2.75
C ALA A 787 -23.82 -3.48 -3.05
N TYR A 788 -23.00 -2.93 -2.15
CA TYR A 788 -21.55 -2.87 -2.32
C TYR A 788 -20.93 -4.25 -2.58
N ASN A 789 -21.47 -5.29 -1.94
CA ASN A 789 -21.08 -6.69 -2.13
C ASN A 789 -21.46 -7.29 -3.49
N LEU A 790 -22.40 -6.68 -4.21
CA LEU A 790 -22.80 -7.08 -5.57
C LEU A 790 -22.16 -6.19 -6.65
N ILE A 791 -21.80 -4.96 -6.29
CA ILE A 791 -21.12 -4.01 -7.18
C ILE A 791 -19.75 -4.56 -7.60
N LEU A 792 -18.91 -5.01 -6.65
CA LEU A 792 -17.56 -5.49 -6.97
C LEU A 792 -17.57 -6.70 -7.93
N PRO A 793 -18.38 -7.76 -7.69
CA PRO A 793 -18.52 -8.85 -8.65
C PRO A 793 -19.04 -8.41 -10.03
N THR A 794 -19.91 -7.40 -10.06
CA THR A 794 -20.44 -6.85 -11.33
C THR A 794 -19.34 -6.15 -12.12
N LEU A 795 -18.53 -5.30 -11.47
CA LEU A 795 -17.41 -4.63 -12.13
C LEU A 795 -16.37 -5.64 -12.64
N PHE A 796 -16.07 -6.68 -11.85
CA PHE A 796 -15.22 -7.78 -12.29
C PHE A 796 -15.79 -8.48 -13.54
N ALA A 797 -17.07 -8.86 -13.52
CA ALA A 797 -17.73 -9.54 -14.64
C ALA A 797 -17.79 -8.66 -15.91
N LEU A 798 -18.13 -7.37 -15.77
CA LEU A 798 -18.19 -6.43 -16.88
C LEU A 798 -16.80 -6.16 -17.48
N THR A 799 -15.77 -6.10 -16.64
CA THR A 799 -14.38 -5.98 -17.10
C THR A 799 -13.94 -7.24 -17.84
N GLY A 800 -14.21 -8.42 -17.27
CA GLY A 800 -13.89 -9.71 -17.87
C GLY A 800 -14.58 -9.94 -19.22
N ILE A 801 -15.88 -9.64 -19.32
CA ILE A 801 -16.61 -9.78 -20.59
C ILE A 801 -16.19 -8.70 -21.61
N GLY A 802 -15.82 -7.50 -21.15
CA GLY A 802 -15.22 -6.47 -22.00
C GLY A 802 -13.90 -6.94 -22.63
N ALA A 803 -13.02 -7.54 -21.83
CA ALA A 803 -11.77 -8.14 -22.33
C ALA A 803 -12.04 -9.28 -23.32
N PHE A 804 -12.99 -10.17 -23.01
CA PHE A 804 -13.46 -11.20 -23.94
C PHE A 804 -13.97 -10.59 -25.25
N ALA A 805 -14.78 -9.52 -25.19
CA ALA A 805 -15.35 -8.87 -26.36
C ALA A 805 -14.27 -8.37 -27.32
N VAL A 806 -13.24 -7.71 -26.77
CA VAL A 806 -12.12 -7.21 -27.57
C VAL A 806 -11.37 -8.36 -28.22
N ALA A 807 -11.00 -9.39 -27.47
CA ALA A 807 -10.29 -10.56 -28.00
C ALA A 807 -11.11 -11.29 -29.07
N PHE A 808 -12.39 -11.55 -28.80
CA PHE A 808 -13.30 -12.26 -29.68
C PHE A 808 -13.47 -11.54 -31.03
N ASN A 809 -13.65 -10.22 -31.01
CA ASN A 809 -13.86 -9.39 -32.19
C ASN A 809 -12.57 -9.09 -32.98
N VAL A 810 -11.39 -9.21 -32.38
CA VAL A 810 -10.12 -9.09 -33.13
C VAL A 810 -9.87 -10.35 -33.97
N VAL A 811 -10.24 -11.52 -33.43
CA VAL A 811 -10.03 -12.82 -34.08
C VAL A 811 -11.00 -13.05 -35.24
N HIS A 812 -12.28 -12.69 -35.07
CA HIS A 812 -13.34 -12.85 -36.07
C HIS A 812 -13.40 -11.59 -36.94
#